data_AF-A0AAD3HA54-F1
#
_entry.id   AF-A0AAD3HA54-F1
#
_cell.length_a   1.000
_cell.length_b   1.000
_cell.length_c   1.000
_cell.angle_alpha   90.00
_cell.angle_beta   90.00
_cell.angle_gamma   90.00
#
_symmetry.space_group_name_H-M   'P 1'
#
loop_
_entity.id
_entity.type
_entity.pdbx_description
1 polymer ?
#
loop_
_entity_poly.entity_id
_entity_poly.type
_entity_poly.pdbx_seq_one_letter_code
_entity_poly.pdbx_strand_id
1 'polypeptide(L)'
;MHKNKNDKISVAPEEWFEDVKSEEDSEKDHERSPKAKRMKYCLVIFLLVFGIIGTVIGIIVTRNKRCKVENKEELGNGVCNSDYNTEVCKWDGGDCVEFNKNVEKYPDCFVSKRWNESGLFDSRWGNGKCHSNYNTEVCGWDLGDCELYNSLVNCPGYINPKLIGDGICHNYDDYNTEECGFDGGDCIEFNKYPDCNVPNGGYIGDGYCNNYGEYNTEACGFDGGDCVEFNEKYPNCSVSYSSWIYDDPHRIGDGRCNGREYNTEACGFDGGDCKEFNEKYPNCNLENPARIGDDRCDGGEYNTEACGFDGGDCIEFNEKYRNCDVNDHPYFVGDGYCFDWGYYYTEECGFDGGDCKEFKEKYPDCYVDNPHRIGNSRCDGRAFNTEQCGFDGGDCTYFNEKYPDCYVNSPDLIGNGRCDGGEYNTEQCGFDGGDCVEFNEKYPDCDVDDPDLILGNGRCDGGVYNIETCGFDGGDCAEFNKKFPDCDVDDPYRIGNGSCDDRGDQYITEACGFDGGDCTEFNEKYPNCNAYTPTRIGDGYCHGREYNTEACGFDGGDCTEFNEKYPDCDVYSPEDIGNGRCDGGEYNTEACGFDGGDCTEFNEMYPDCDVLSPEDIGDGYCHGREYNTEACGFDGGDCTEFNEKYPDCNVDYAFRIGNGRCDGKEYNTEACGFDGGDCTEFNEKYPDCDVLSPEDIGDGYCKNWGEYNTEACGFDGGDCVEFNEKYPDCNVDYAFRIGNGQCDGEEYNTEACGFDGGDCS
;
A
#
# COMPACT_ATOMS: atom_id res chain seq x y z
N MET A 1 0.99 52.71 30.70
CA MET A 1 1.10 54.19 30.73
C MET A 1 2.33 54.60 29.93
N HIS A 2 2.26 55.61 29.05
CA HIS A 2 3.37 56.21 28.27
C HIS A 2 4.05 55.29 27.21
N LYS A 3 4.43 55.76 26.01
CA LYS A 3 4.03 56.97 25.25
C LYS A 3 4.48 56.85 23.77
N ASN A 4 3.62 57.26 22.82
CA ASN A 4 3.96 57.38 21.39
C ASN A 4 5.13 58.33 21.09
N LYS A 5 5.81 58.10 19.95
CA LYS A 5 6.18 59.17 19.00
C LYS A 5 6.45 58.68 17.57
N ASN A 6 5.71 59.24 16.62
CA ASN A 6 6.04 59.26 15.19
C ASN A 6 7.11 60.34 14.91
N ASP A 7 7.82 60.24 13.78
CA ASP A 7 8.10 61.37 12.88
C ASP A 7 8.43 60.88 11.44
N LYS A 8 8.57 61.79 10.47
CA LYS A 8 8.14 61.60 9.06
C LYS A 8 9.14 62.15 8.00
N ILE A 9 9.10 61.56 6.79
CA ILE A 9 9.38 62.16 5.43
C ILE A 9 10.84 62.45 4.99
N SER A 10 11.28 61.85 3.86
CA SER A 10 11.67 62.49 2.56
C SER A 10 12.19 61.43 1.55
N VAL A 11 11.57 61.22 0.37
CA VAL A 11 11.78 61.80 -0.99
C VAL A 11 13.15 61.49 -1.65
N ALA A 12 13.09 60.95 -2.89
CA ALA A 12 14.16 60.46 -3.80
C ALA A 12 14.82 61.61 -4.64
N PRO A 13 15.54 61.41 -5.80
CA PRO A 13 15.98 60.20 -6.54
C PRO A 13 17.43 60.23 -7.12
N GLU A 14 17.76 59.27 -8.03
CA GLU A 14 18.76 59.39 -9.15
C GLU A 14 20.27 59.46 -8.74
N GLU A 15 21.33 59.03 -9.48
CA GLU A 15 21.63 58.90 -10.94
C GLU A 15 22.72 57.85 -11.30
N TRP A 16 22.61 57.24 -12.50
CA TRP A 16 23.63 56.98 -13.57
C TRP A 16 24.94 56.16 -13.36
N PHE A 17 25.34 55.46 -14.45
CA PHE A 17 26.74 55.16 -14.82
C PHE A 17 26.96 55.41 -16.33
N GLU A 18 28.23 55.58 -16.74
CA GLU A 18 28.66 56.45 -17.86
C GLU A 18 28.73 55.84 -19.28
N ASP A 19 28.65 56.75 -20.28
CA ASP A 19 29.14 56.65 -21.68
C ASP A 19 30.67 56.34 -21.75
N VAL A 20 31.40 56.11 -22.87
CA VAL A 20 31.49 56.93 -24.10
C VAL A 20 32.35 56.26 -25.21
N LYS A 21 32.13 56.68 -26.48
CA LYS A 21 33.04 56.79 -27.67
C LYS A 21 33.03 55.68 -28.75
N SER A 22 33.09 56.00 -30.06
CA SER A 22 33.09 57.31 -30.77
C SER A 22 33.02 57.21 -32.31
N GLU A 23 32.49 58.27 -32.98
CA GLU A 23 32.89 58.81 -34.32
C GLU A 23 32.66 57.90 -35.58
N GLU A 24 32.58 58.35 -36.85
CA GLU A 24 32.43 59.61 -37.65
C GLU A 24 31.91 59.14 -39.06
N ASP A 25 31.30 59.88 -40.01
CA ASP A 25 30.51 61.14 -40.09
C ASP A 25 29.87 61.19 -41.52
N SER A 26 28.97 62.16 -41.80
CA SER A 26 28.62 62.70 -43.14
C SER A 26 27.80 61.80 -44.12
N GLU A 27 27.11 62.28 -45.17
CA GLU A 27 26.51 63.59 -45.50
C GLU A 27 25.42 63.39 -46.61
N LYS A 28 24.37 64.23 -46.57
CA LYS A 28 23.67 64.89 -47.70
C LYS A 28 23.05 64.13 -48.91
N ASP A 29 21.75 64.44 -49.06
CA ASP A 29 21.09 65.06 -50.22
C ASP A 29 20.52 64.28 -51.43
N HIS A 30 19.26 64.66 -51.70
CA HIS A 30 18.67 65.00 -53.00
C HIS A 30 18.15 63.91 -53.97
N GLU A 31 16.82 63.92 -54.09
CA GLU A 31 16.09 64.25 -55.33
C GLU A 31 16.30 63.36 -56.59
N ARG A 32 15.30 62.49 -56.89
CA ARG A 32 14.45 62.57 -58.12
C ARG A 32 13.72 61.27 -58.46
N SER A 33 12.41 61.38 -58.70
CA SER A 33 11.75 60.47 -59.65
C SER A 33 12.04 60.91 -61.09
N PRO A 34 11.89 60.01 -62.08
CA PRO A 34 10.84 60.32 -63.05
C PRO A 34 10.03 59.13 -63.56
N LYS A 35 8.70 59.33 -63.59
CA LYS A 35 7.80 58.66 -64.55
C LYS A 35 8.02 59.25 -65.95
N ALA A 36 8.25 58.44 -66.98
CA ALA A 36 7.92 58.79 -68.38
C ALA A 36 7.77 57.51 -69.24
N LYS A 37 6.53 57.08 -69.53
CA LYS A 37 5.81 57.30 -70.82
C LYS A 37 6.29 56.34 -71.94
N ARG A 38 5.44 55.39 -72.35
CA ARG A 38 4.43 55.52 -73.44
C ARG A 38 5.12 55.78 -74.80
N MET A 39 4.83 55.05 -75.89
CA MET A 39 3.55 54.42 -76.28
C MET A 39 3.77 53.45 -77.48
N LYS A 40 2.87 52.47 -77.67
CA LYS A 40 2.18 52.05 -78.93
C LYS A 40 2.95 52.12 -80.29
N TYR A 41 2.83 51.18 -81.24
CA TYR A 41 1.88 50.07 -81.44
C TYR A 41 2.39 49.13 -82.56
N CYS A 42 1.90 47.88 -82.54
CA CYS A 42 1.62 47.01 -83.70
C CYS A 42 2.73 46.55 -84.68
N LEU A 43 2.81 45.20 -84.73
CA LEU A 43 3.01 44.34 -85.89
C LEU A 43 4.44 44.07 -86.40
N VAL A 44 4.66 42.76 -86.61
CA VAL A 44 5.70 42.06 -87.39
C VAL A 44 7.10 41.86 -86.75
N ILE A 45 7.60 40.63 -86.97
CA ILE A 45 8.96 40.06 -86.88
C ILE A 45 9.49 39.56 -85.51
N PHE A 46 10.15 38.40 -85.59
CA PHE A 46 11.07 37.72 -84.64
C PHE A 46 10.53 36.68 -83.64
N LEU A 47 10.16 35.52 -84.19
CA LEU A 47 10.80 34.25 -83.79
C LEU A 47 12.32 34.33 -84.06
N LEU A 48 13.14 33.63 -83.27
CA LEU A 48 14.62 33.57 -83.29
C LEU A 48 15.34 34.77 -82.63
N VAL A 49 15.71 34.64 -81.35
CA VAL A 49 17.09 34.48 -80.82
C VAL A 49 17.00 34.23 -79.31
N PHE A 50 16.95 32.96 -78.89
CA PHE A 50 17.36 32.49 -77.55
C PHE A 50 17.72 30.99 -77.59
N GLY A 51 18.47 30.61 -78.61
CA GLY A 51 19.40 29.48 -78.55
C GLY A 51 20.81 30.07 -78.51
N ILE A 52 21.71 29.47 -77.72
CA ILE A 52 22.96 30.09 -77.24
C ILE A 52 22.59 31.19 -76.20
N ILE A 53 22.82 31.05 -74.90
CA ILE A 53 23.92 30.35 -74.20
C ILE A 53 23.36 29.25 -73.29
N GLY A 54 23.60 27.99 -73.66
CA GLY A 54 23.84 26.97 -72.65
C GLY A 54 25.31 27.03 -72.19
N THR A 55 25.61 26.39 -71.06
CA THR A 55 26.99 26.03 -70.68
C THR A 55 27.90 27.18 -70.20
N VAL A 56 27.42 28.01 -69.27
CA VAL A 56 28.30 28.61 -68.24
C VAL A 56 27.57 28.58 -66.90
N ILE A 57 27.99 27.66 -66.00
CA ILE A 57 27.96 27.76 -64.52
C ILE A 57 26.61 28.24 -63.92
N GLY A 58 25.75 27.41 -63.31
CA GLY A 58 26.08 26.26 -62.46
C GLY A 58 26.55 26.70 -61.07
N ILE A 59 25.73 27.45 -60.31
CA ILE A 59 25.77 27.66 -58.83
C ILE A 59 24.60 28.60 -58.42
N ILE A 60 23.72 28.14 -57.49
CA ILE A 60 22.82 28.91 -56.56
C ILE A 60 21.75 29.86 -57.23
N VAL A 61 20.45 29.92 -56.89
CA VAL A 61 19.57 29.36 -55.81
C VAL A 61 18.25 28.82 -56.42
N THR A 62 17.56 27.89 -55.75
CA THR A 62 16.08 27.73 -55.77
C THR A 62 15.55 27.56 -54.34
N ARG A 63 14.51 28.30 -53.92
CA ARG A 63 13.86 28.14 -52.59
C ARG A 63 12.61 27.27 -52.70
N ASN A 64 12.59 26.14 -51.98
CA ASN A 64 11.40 25.30 -51.83
C ASN A 64 10.35 25.97 -50.92
N LYS A 65 9.06 25.80 -51.23
CA LYS A 65 8.00 25.89 -50.22
C LYS A 65 7.97 24.57 -49.44
N ARG A 66 7.77 24.63 -48.13
CA ARG A 66 7.57 23.49 -47.24
C ARG A 66 6.29 23.74 -46.43
N CYS A 67 5.65 22.67 -45.94
CA CYS A 67 4.67 22.80 -44.86
C CYS A 67 5.31 23.59 -43.70
N LYS A 68 4.56 24.52 -43.12
CA LYS A 68 5.05 25.48 -42.13
C LYS A 68 4.32 25.20 -40.82
N VAL A 69 4.73 24.11 -40.19
CA VAL A 69 4.33 23.71 -38.84
C VAL A 69 5.19 24.48 -37.84
N GLU A 70 4.62 24.99 -36.76
CA GLU A 70 5.39 25.69 -35.73
C GLU A 70 5.98 24.69 -34.72
N ASN A 71 5.22 23.66 -34.32
CA ASN A 71 5.75 22.40 -33.80
C ASN A 71 5.49 21.24 -34.78
N LYS A 72 6.53 20.53 -35.23
CA LYS A 72 6.38 19.40 -36.18
C LYS A 72 5.69 18.17 -35.60
N GLU A 73 5.65 18.03 -34.27
CA GLU A 73 4.95 16.93 -33.60
C GLU A 73 3.44 17.04 -33.83
N GLU A 74 2.91 18.25 -34.01
CA GLU A 74 1.51 18.50 -34.39
C GLU A 74 1.18 18.11 -35.84
N LEU A 75 2.05 17.35 -36.54
CA LEU A 75 1.86 16.94 -37.93
C LEU A 75 1.88 15.41 -38.10
N GLY A 76 0.72 14.77 -37.94
CA GLY A 76 0.61 13.30 -37.97
C GLY A 76 0.61 12.66 -36.58
N ASN A 77 0.00 13.31 -35.57
CA ASN A 77 -0.12 12.86 -34.19
C ASN A 77 -1.43 12.12 -33.88
N GLY A 78 -2.19 11.71 -34.89
CA GLY A 78 -3.51 11.07 -34.74
C GLY A 78 -4.65 12.04 -34.44
N VAL A 79 -4.36 13.31 -34.10
CA VAL A 79 -5.36 14.36 -33.87
C VAL A 79 -5.48 15.20 -35.14
N CYS A 80 -6.70 15.46 -35.62
CA CYS A 80 -6.89 16.30 -36.80
C CYS A 80 -6.71 17.80 -36.48
N ASN A 81 -5.48 18.33 -36.59
CA ASN A 81 -5.15 19.72 -36.32
C ASN A 81 -5.44 20.63 -37.53
N SER A 82 -6.19 21.71 -37.31
CA SER A 82 -6.75 22.50 -38.41
C SER A 82 -5.78 23.41 -39.13
N ASP A 83 -4.81 23.98 -38.42
CA ASP A 83 -3.76 24.80 -39.02
C ASP A 83 -2.87 23.99 -39.98
N TYR A 84 -2.87 22.66 -39.85
CA TYR A 84 -2.08 21.72 -40.64
C TYR A 84 -2.92 20.78 -41.52
N ASN A 85 -4.26 20.80 -41.40
CA ASN A 85 -5.21 20.15 -42.30
C ASN A 85 -5.25 20.82 -43.69
N THR A 86 -4.13 20.81 -44.40
CA THR A 86 -3.95 21.37 -45.74
C THR A 86 -3.22 20.39 -46.66
N GLU A 87 -3.50 20.42 -47.96
CA GLU A 87 -2.84 19.54 -48.95
C GLU A 87 -1.30 19.62 -48.93
N VAL A 88 -0.72 20.80 -48.63
CA VAL A 88 0.74 21.01 -48.54
C VAL A 88 1.35 20.30 -47.32
N CYS A 89 0.54 20.11 -46.28
CA CYS A 89 0.84 19.40 -45.04
C CYS A 89 0.24 17.98 -45.02
N LYS A 90 -0.28 17.50 -46.16
CA LYS A 90 -0.93 16.20 -46.38
C LYS A 90 -2.19 15.93 -45.55
N TRP A 91 -2.98 16.96 -45.24
CA TRP A 91 -4.14 16.85 -44.33
C TRP A 91 -3.69 16.37 -42.95
N ASP A 92 -2.80 17.18 -42.39
CA ASP A 92 -2.17 16.96 -41.10
C ASP A 92 -1.44 15.62 -40.96
N GLY A 93 -0.42 15.40 -41.79
CA GLY A 93 0.33 14.13 -41.84
C GLY A 93 -0.44 12.95 -42.45
N GLY A 94 -1.75 12.90 -42.24
CA GLY A 94 -2.71 11.86 -42.61
C GLY A 94 -3.95 11.82 -41.69
N ASP A 95 -3.91 12.46 -40.52
CA ASP A 95 -4.88 12.24 -39.43
C ASP A 95 -6.26 12.77 -39.79
N CYS A 96 -6.30 13.92 -40.47
CA CYS A 96 -7.53 14.49 -40.96
C CYS A 96 -8.15 13.73 -42.14
N VAL A 97 -7.54 12.66 -42.66
CA VAL A 97 -8.07 11.94 -43.83
C VAL A 97 -9.37 11.21 -43.51
N GLU A 98 -9.54 10.66 -42.31
CA GLU A 98 -10.81 10.02 -41.90
C GLU A 98 -11.88 11.09 -41.65
N PHE A 99 -11.54 12.12 -40.87
CA PHE A 99 -12.42 13.24 -40.56
C PHE A 99 -12.90 13.99 -41.82
N ASN A 100 -12.01 14.30 -42.77
CA ASN A 100 -12.40 14.98 -44.02
C ASN A 100 -13.40 14.15 -44.84
N LYS A 101 -13.30 12.80 -44.85
CA LYS A 101 -14.33 11.93 -45.47
C LYS A 101 -15.67 12.03 -44.72
N ASN A 102 -15.64 12.07 -43.40
CA ASN A 102 -16.85 12.18 -42.57
C ASN A 102 -17.54 13.55 -42.74
N VAL A 103 -16.76 14.63 -42.89
CA VAL A 103 -17.27 15.96 -43.27
C VAL A 103 -17.87 15.97 -44.68
N GLU A 104 -17.28 15.26 -45.65
CA GLU A 104 -17.89 15.06 -46.97
C GLU A 104 -19.16 14.19 -46.94
N LYS A 105 -19.24 13.23 -46.01
CA LYS A 105 -20.36 12.28 -45.87
C LYS A 105 -21.56 12.86 -45.12
N TYR A 106 -21.33 13.67 -44.09
CA TYR A 106 -22.36 14.31 -43.25
C TYR A 106 -22.24 15.85 -43.24
N PRO A 107 -22.26 16.52 -44.42
CA PRO A 107 -21.97 17.96 -44.53
C PRO A 107 -22.98 18.85 -43.80
N ASP A 108 -24.16 18.31 -43.46
CA ASP A 108 -25.20 19.02 -42.71
C ASP A 108 -25.06 18.92 -41.18
N CYS A 109 -24.19 18.04 -40.66
CA CYS A 109 -23.86 17.95 -39.24
C CYS A 109 -23.25 19.27 -38.71
N PHE A 110 -23.52 19.60 -37.44
CA PHE A 110 -23.05 20.84 -36.83
C PHE A 110 -21.51 20.96 -36.83
N VAL A 111 -20.79 19.88 -36.52
CA VAL A 111 -19.32 19.80 -36.56
C VAL A 111 -18.80 20.07 -37.97
N SER A 112 -19.43 19.49 -38.99
CA SER A 112 -19.06 19.71 -40.40
C SER A 112 -19.27 21.15 -40.85
N LYS A 113 -20.30 21.84 -40.35
CA LYS A 113 -20.53 23.27 -40.64
C LYS A 113 -19.51 24.16 -39.93
N ARG A 114 -19.28 23.93 -38.63
CA ARG A 114 -18.28 24.64 -37.83
C ARG A 114 -16.87 24.49 -38.43
N TRP A 115 -16.53 23.27 -38.87
CA TRP A 115 -15.29 23.01 -39.60
C TRP A 115 -15.14 23.87 -40.85
N ASN A 116 -16.14 23.85 -41.74
CA ASN A 116 -16.08 24.58 -43.01
C ASN A 116 -16.07 26.13 -42.85
N GLU A 117 -16.64 26.66 -41.77
CA GLU A 117 -16.71 28.11 -41.51
C GLU A 117 -15.54 28.66 -40.68
N SER A 118 -15.01 27.89 -39.73
CA SER A 118 -13.97 28.37 -38.79
C SER A 118 -12.72 27.49 -38.71
N GLY A 119 -12.67 26.32 -39.34
CA GLY A 119 -11.55 25.38 -39.20
C GLY A 119 -11.34 24.91 -37.76
N LEU A 120 -12.42 24.57 -37.05
CA LEU A 120 -12.34 24.07 -35.67
C LEU A 120 -12.85 22.63 -35.63
N PHE A 121 -11.96 21.70 -35.30
CA PHE A 121 -12.25 20.28 -35.11
C PHE A 121 -13.00 20.09 -33.79
N ASP A 122 -13.84 19.06 -33.70
CA ASP A 122 -14.46 18.61 -32.47
C ASP A 122 -14.18 17.11 -32.35
N SER A 123 -13.14 16.77 -31.57
CA SER A 123 -12.58 15.42 -31.44
C SER A 123 -13.52 14.39 -30.82
N ARG A 124 -14.69 14.84 -30.37
CA ARG A 124 -15.75 14.04 -29.77
C ARG A 124 -16.69 13.41 -30.79
N TRP A 125 -16.59 13.75 -32.08
CA TRP A 125 -17.48 13.18 -33.12
C TRP A 125 -16.92 11.85 -33.66
N GLY A 126 -17.48 10.73 -33.20
CA GLY A 126 -17.10 9.36 -33.58
C GLY A 126 -15.86 8.82 -32.88
N ASN A 127 -15.77 8.97 -31.55
CA ASN A 127 -14.63 8.58 -30.72
C ASN A 127 -14.87 7.34 -29.82
N GLY A 128 -15.95 6.60 -30.05
CA GLY A 128 -16.36 5.43 -29.26
C GLY A 128 -17.24 5.76 -28.03
N LYS A 129 -17.45 7.03 -27.70
CA LYS A 129 -18.37 7.47 -26.63
C LYS A 129 -19.55 8.23 -27.26
N CYS A 130 -20.77 7.97 -26.80
CA CYS A 130 -21.98 8.61 -27.35
C CYS A 130 -22.15 10.06 -26.83
N HIS A 131 -21.98 11.06 -27.68
CA HIS A 131 -22.18 12.47 -27.32
C HIS A 131 -23.53 13.00 -27.81
N SER A 132 -24.31 13.57 -26.89
CA SER A 132 -25.61 14.21 -27.16
C SER A 132 -25.58 15.25 -28.30
N ASN A 133 -24.46 15.94 -28.49
CA ASN A 133 -24.29 16.95 -29.54
C ASN A 133 -24.17 16.37 -30.97
N TYR A 134 -23.80 15.09 -31.11
CA TYR A 134 -23.64 14.39 -32.40
C TYR A 134 -24.52 13.13 -32.52
N ASN A 135 -25.21 12.75 -31.44
CA ASN A 135 -26.28 11.75 -31.38
C ASN A 135 -27.54 12.22 -32.13
N THR A 136 -27.41 12.45 -33.44
CA THR A 136 -28.50 12.82 -34.34
C THR A 136 -28.34 12.10 -35.68
N GLU A 137 -29.45 11.79 -36.35
CA GLU A 137 -29.47 11.16 -37.68
C GLU A 137 -28.59 11.92 -38.71
N VAL A 138 -28.54 13.27 -38.62
CA VAL A 138 -27.76 14.13 -39.52
C VAL A 138 -26.25 14.11 -39.27
N CYS A 139 -25.82 13.66 -38.09
CA CYS A 139 -24.41 13.43 -37.72
C CYS A 139 -24.05 11.92 -37.69
N GLY A 140 -24.98 11.06 -38.13
CA GLY A 140 -24.79 9.61 -38.19
C GLY A 140 -24.80 8.92 -36.82
N TRP A 141 -25.54 9.45 -35.84
CA TRP A 141 -25.61 8.94 -34.46
C TRP A 141 -24.22 8.80 -33.83
N ASP A 142 -23.48 9.92 -33.85
CA ASP A 142 -22.07 9.99 -33.45
C ASP A 142 -21.19 8.95 -34.18
N LEU A 143 -21.34 8.91 -35.52
CA LEU A 143 -20.72 7.95 -36.44
C LEU A 143 -20.97 6.45 -36.17
N GLY A 144 -21.81 6.11 -35.19
CA GLY A 144 -22.14 4.74 -34.79
C GLY A 144 -22.08 4.53 -33.27
N ASP A 145 -21.39 5.41 -32.54
CA ASP A 145 -21.13 5.24 -31.10
C ASP A 145 -22.42 5.26 -30.27
N CYS A 146 -23.47 5.89 -30.78
CA CYS A 146 -24.79 5.92 -30.17
C CYS A 146 -25.76 4.82 -30.67
N GLU A 147 -25.34 3.87 -31.51
CA GLU A 147 -26.26 2.83 -32.04
C GLU A 147 -26.76 1.87 -30.94
N LEU A 148 -25.94 1.59 -29.90
CA LEU A 148 -26.39 0.82 -28.74
C LEU A 148 -27.28 1.67 -27.80
N TYR A 149 -26.87 2.92 -27.55
CA TYR A 149 -27.58 3.89 -26.71
C TYR A 149 -29.04 4.10 -27.16
N ASN A 150 -29.29 4.18 -28.48
CA ASN A 150 -30.64 4.31 -29.03
C ASN A 150 -31.50 3.02 -28.98
N SER A 151 -30.97 1.90 -28.45
CA SER A 151 -31.72 0.64 -28.25
C SER A 151 -32.27 0.45 -26.83
N LEU A 152 -31.71 1.18 -25.86
CA LEU A 152 -32.20 1.29 -24.48
C LEU A 152 -32.89 2.67 -24.33
N VAL A 153 -33.92 2.74 -23.50
CA VAL A 153 -34.89 3.85 -23.57
C VAL A 153 -34.38 5.09 -22.82
N ASN A 154 -34.14 6.18 -23.56
CA ASN A 154 -34.23 7.60 -23.14
C ASN A 154 -33.76 8.01 -21.73
N CYS A 155 -32.77 7.36 -21.15
CA CYS A 155 -32.13 7.80 -19.92
C CYS A 155 -31.34 9.12 -20.15
N PRO A 156 -31.66 10.22 -19.46
CA PRO A 156 -30.87 11.46 -19.51
C PRO A 156 -29.64 11.36 -18.60
N GLY A 157 -28.60 12.15 -18.89
CA GLY A 157 -27.43 12.29 -18.00
C GLY A 157 -26.11 11.78 -18.60
N TYR A 158 -25.04 11.94 -17.83
CA TYR A 158 -23.68 11.46 -18.12
C TYR A 158 -23.40 10.11 -17.41
N ILE A 159 -24.34 9.16 -17.47
CA ILE A 159 -24.19 7.89 -16.74
C ILE A 159 -23.48 6.81 -17.57
N ASN A 160 -22.82 5.88 -16.87
CA ASN A 160 -22.13 4.74 -17.48
C ASN A 160 -23.12 3.61 -17.81
N PRO A 161 -23.40 3.32 -19.10
CA PRO A 161 -24.39 2.31 -19.49
C PRO A 161 -23.96 0.86 -19.21
N LYS A 162 -22.78 0.63 -18.60
CA LYS A 162 -22.38 -0.68 -18.09
C LYS A 162 -22.95 -1.02 -16.71
N LEU A 163 -23.25 0.00 -15.90
CA LEU A 163 -23.79 -0.15 -14.54
C LEU A 163 -25.30 -0.35 -14.56
N ILE A 164 -25.97 0.17 -15.60
CA ILE A 164 -27.42 -0.01 -15.81
C ILE A 164 -27.78 -1.49 -16.00
N GLY A 165 -28.36 -2.11 -14.98
CA GLY A 165 -28.81 -3.50 -15.04
C GLY A 165 -27.68 -4.52 -14.83
N ASP A 166 -26.65 -4.18 -14.04
CA ASP A 166 -25.51 -5.06 -13.74
C ASP A 166 -25.73 -6.01 -12.54
N GLY A 167 -26.81 -5.80 -11.79
CA GLY A 167 -27.19 -6.55 -10.59
C GLY A 167 -26.98 -5.80 -9.27
N ILE A 168 -26.45 -4.58 -9.29
CA ILE A 168 -26.26 -3.70 -8.13
C ILE A 168 -27.19 -2.50 -8.29
N CYS A 169 -27.96 -2.13 -7.27
CA CYS A 169 -28.75 -0.91 -7.31
C CYS A 169 -27.87 0.33 -7.04
N HIS A 170 -27.52 1.05 -8.11
CA HIS A 170 -26.91 2.37 -8.03
C HIS A 170 -28.00 3.39 -7.69
N ASN A 171 -28.34 3.51 -6.41
CA ASN A 171 -29.42 4.39 -5.92
C ASN A 171 -29.10 5.90 -5.98
N TYR A 172 -27.88 6.25 -6.38
CA TYR A 172 -27.35 7.61 -6.53
C TYR A 172 -27.40 8.11 -8.00
N ASP A 173 -27.22 9.43 -8.18
CA ASP A 173 -27.21 10.14 -9.47
C ASP A 173 -28.41 9.84 -10.41
N ASP A 174 -28.20 10.03 -11.72
CA ASP A 174 -29.22 9.87 -12.77
C ASP A 174 -29.55 8.36 -13.06
N TYR A 175 -28.78 7.40 -12.51
CA TYR A 175 -29.01 5.95 -12.69
C TYR A 175 -30.39 5.53 -12.18
N ASN A 176 -30.75 6.01 -10.99
CA ASN A 176 -31.96 5.58 -10.28
C ASN A 176 -33.23 6.36 -10.67
N THR A 177 -33.49 6.54 -11.96
CA THR A 177 -34.66 7.30 -12.46
C THR A 177 -35.65 6.43 -13.23
N GLU A 178 -36.93 6.85 -13.28
CA GLU A 178 -37.97 6.18 -14.09
C GLU A 178 -37.58 6.14 -15.58
N GLU A 179 -36.80 7.11 -16.04
CA GLU A 179 -36.32 7.22 -17.43
C GLU A 179 -35.19 6.24 -17.74
N CYS A 180 -34.36 5.88 -16.74
CA CYS A 180 -33.30 4.87 -16.82
C CYS A 180 -33.77 3.47 -16.37
N GLY A 181 -35.07 3.32 -16.07
CA GLY A 181 -35.69 2.05 -15.68
C GLY A 181 -35.46 1.64 -14.22
N PHE A 182 -35.06 2.58 -13.37
CA PHE A 182 -34.54 2.35 -12.01
C PHE A 182 -33.29 1.46 -12.07
N ASP A 183 -32.24 2.03 -12.65
CA ASP A 183 -30.96 1.37 -12.89
C ASP A 183 -31.09 0.03 -13.62
N GLY A 184 -31.73 0.06 -14.80
CA GLY A 184 -31.98 -1.15 -15.62
C GLY A 184 -33.00 -2.13 -15.04
N GLY A 185 -33.41 -1.92 -13.79
CA GLY A 185 -34.33 -2.76 -13.03
C GLY A 185 -33.82 -3.10 -11.63
N ASP A 186 -32.55 -2.85 -11.33
CA ASP A 186 -31.91 -3.32 -10.10
C ASP A 186 -32.38 -2.52 -8.87
N CYS A 187 -32.68 -1.23 -9.04
CA CYS A 187 -33.28 -0.41 -7.98
C CYS A 187 -34.81 -0.56 -7.85
N ILE A 188 -35.48 -1.51 -8.53
CA ILE A 188 -36.95 -1.65 -8.45
C ILE A 188 -37.44 -1.97 -7.03
N GLU A 189 -36.69 -2.76 -6.25
CA GLU A 189 -37.04 -3.06 -4.86
C GLU A 189 -36.80 -1.85 -3.95
N PHE A 190 -35.59 -1.27 -3.98
CA PHE A 190 -35.23 -0.02 -3.28
C PHE A 190 -36.29 1.09 -3.46
N ASN A 191 -36.71 1.41 -4.68
CA ASN A 191 -37.66 2.51 -4.94
C ASN A 191 -39.10 2.27 -4.46
N LYS A 192 -39.45 1.08 -3.96
CA LYS A 192 -40.72 0.89 -3.24
C LYS A 192 -40.71 1.59 -1.88
N TYR A 193 -39.51 1.94 -1.40
CA TYR A 193 -39.23 2.48 -0.09
C TYR A 193 -38.57 3.87 -0.22
N PRO A 194 -39.28 4.89 -0.75
CA PRO A 194 -38.69 6.20 -1.09
C PRO A 194 -38.26 7.06 0.11
N ASP A 195 -38.61 6.64 1.33
CA ASP A 195 -38.13 7.25 2.58
C ASP A 195 -36.92 6.48 3.17
N CYS A 196 -36.43 5.43 2.48
CA CYS A 196 -35.25 4.65 2.87
C CYS A 196 -33.96 5.38 2.50
N ASN A 197 -33.19 5.77 3.51
CA ASN A 197 -31.82 6.24 3.36
C ASN A 197 -30.90 5.11 3.78
N VAL A 198 -30.06 4.62 2.86
CA VAL A 198 -29.04 3.59 3.12
C VAL A 198 -27.84 3.79 2.20
N PRO A 199 -26.60 3.51 2.65
CA PRO A 199 -25.39 3.64 1.82
C PRO A 199 -25.37 2.81 0.54
N ASN A 200 -25.97 1.61 0.53
CA ASN A 200 -26.04 0.74 -0.65
C ASN A 200 -27.47 0.23 -0.86
N GLY A 201 -28.21 0.84 -1.80
CA GLY A 201 -29.59 0.43 -2.11
C GLY A 201 -29.73 -1.02 -2.59
N GLY A 202 -28.64 -1.66 -3.03
CA GLY A 202 -28.62 -3.04 -3.52
C GLY A 202 -28.88 -4.12 -2.48
N TYR A 203 -28.73 -3.82 -1.19
CA TYR A 203 -29.08 -4.77 -0.11
C TYR A 203 -30.59 -4.80 0.18
N ILE A 204 -31.36 -3.76 -0.21
CA ILE A 204 -32.80 -3.69 0.05
C ILE A 204 -33.57 -4.72 -0.81
N GLY A 205 -33.95 -5.82 -0.17
CA GLY A 205 -34.71 -6.90 -0.82
C GLY A 205 -33.84 -7.91 -1.59
N ASP A 206 -32.59 -8.09 -1.19
CA ASP A 206 -31.63 -9.00 -1.83
C ASP A 206 -31.85 -10.50 -1.49
N GLY A 207 -32.79 -10.80 -0.57
CA GLY A 207 -33.08 -12.14 -0.07
C GLY A 207 -32.36 -12.51 1.23
N TYR A 208 -31.53 -11.63 1.77
CA TYR A 208 -30.92 -11.71 3.10
C TYR A 208 -31.59 -10.68 4.02
N CYS A 209 -31.51 -10.90 5.33
CA CYS A 209 -31.99 -9.90 6.29
C CYS A 209 -30.79 -9.10 6.81
N ASN A 210 -30.58 -7.91 6.24
CA ASN A 210 -29.59 -6.94 6.68
C ASN A 210 -30.09 -6.22 7.93
N ASN A 211 -30.05 -6.91 9.08
CA ASN A 211 -30.68 -6.44 10.32
C ASN A 211 -29.95 -5.30 11.06
N TYR A 212 -28.87 -4.77 10.48
CA TYR A 212 -28.00 -3.73 11.03
C TYR A 212 -28.25 -2.35 10.39
N GLY A 213 -27.85 -1.29 11.09
CA GLY A 213 -27.87 0.09 10.56
C GLY A 213 -29.26 0.57 10.10
N GLU A 214 -29.30 1.30 8.99
CA GLU A 214 -30.51 1.95 8.47
C GLU A 214 -31.41 1.01 7.61
N TYR A 215 -30.89 -0.15 7.20
CA TYR A 215 -31.55 -1.12 6.31
C TYR A 215 -32.82 -1.75 6.92
N ASN A 216 -32.75 -2.15 8.20
CA ASN A 216 -33.85 -2.82 8.89
C ASN A 216 -34.84 -1.84 9.56
N THR A 217 -35.29 -0.84 8.82
CA THR A 217 -36.23 0.19 9.30
C THR A 217 -37.60 0.08 8.63
N GLU A 218 -38.66 0.60 9.27
CA GLU A 218 -40.00 0.69 8.65
C GLU A 218 -39.97 1.52 7.35
N ALA A 219 -39.07 2.52 7.27
CA ALA A 219 -38.84 3.33 6.09
C ALA A 219 -38.30 2.51 4.89
N CYS A 220 -37.37 1.59 5.16
CA CYS A 220 -36.81 0.60 4.22
C CYS A 220 -37.63 -0.69 4.08
N GLY A 221 -38.84 -0.74 4.67
CA GLY A 221 -39.73 -1.91 4.59
C GLY A 221 -39.28 -3.13 5.41
N PHE A 222 -38.35 -2.94 6.35
CA PHE A 222 -37.57 -4.01 6.98
C PHE A 222 -36.78 -4.79 5.94
N ASP A 223 -35.83 -4.08 5.32
CA ASP A 223 -34.93 -4.60 4.29
C ASP A 223 -35.67 -5.23 3.11
N GLY A 224 -36.48 -4.43 2.41
CA GLY A 224 -37.31 -4.90 1.29
C GLY A 224 -38.48 -5.83 1.69
N GLY A 225 -38.48 -6.33 2.93
CA GLY A 225 -39.38 -7.34 3.46
C GLY A 225 -38.64 -8.58 4.00
N ASP A 226 -37.34 -8.72 3.76
CA ASP A 226 -36.57 -9.91 4.11
C ASP A 226 -36.32 -10.02 5.63
N CYS A 227 -36.26 -8.89 6.34
CA CYS A 227 -36.24 -8.87 7.81
C CYS A 227 -37.62 -8.99 8.48
N VAL A 228 -38.73 -9.17 7.75
CA VAL A 228 -40.07 -9.22 8.39
C VAL A 228 -40.25 -10.44 9.29
N GLU A 229 -39.90 -11.65 8.84
CA GLU A 229 -39.99 -12.86 9.69
C GLU A 229 -39.00 -12.79 10.87
N PHE A 230 -37.82 -12.21 10.65
CA PHE A 230 -36.83 -11.95 11.69
C PHE A 230 -37.39 -11.03 12.78
N ASN A 231 -37.93 -9.87 12.40
CA ASN A 231 -38.48 -8.88 13.34
C ASN A 231 -39.76 -9.36 14.03
N GLU A 232 -40.60 -10.18 13.38
CA GLU A 232 -41.75 -10.82 14.06
C GLU A 232 -41.29 -11.74 15.21
N LYS A 233 -40.10 -12.35 15.08
CA LYS A 233 -39.54 -13.32 16.02
C LYS A 233 -38.62 -12.66 17.07
N TYR A 234 -37.85 -11.65 16.68
CA TYR A 234 -36.81 -10.97 17.48
C TYR A 234 -36.89 -9.42 17.35
N PRO A 235 -37.99 -8.77 17.74
CA PRO A 235 -38.29 -7.37 17.39
C PRO A 235 -37.37 -6.28 17.96
N ASN A 236 -36.39 -6.65 18.80
CA ASN A 236 -35.40 -5.71 19.34
C ASN A 236 -33.96 -6.23 19.19
N CYS A 237 -33.75 -7.30 18.42
CA CYS A 237 -32.43 -7.85 18.18
C CYS A 237 -31.71 -7.03 17.12
N SER A 238 -30.49 -6.60 17.45
CA SER A 238 -29.55 -5.95 16.54
C SER A 238 -28.23 -6.66 16.73
N VAL A 239 -27.69 -7.21 15.64
CA VAL A 239 -26.27 -7.59 15.55
C VAL A 239 -25.61 -6.60 14.59
N SER A 240 -24.35 -6.28 14.81
CA SER A 240 -23.60 -5.27 14.09
C SER A 240 -22.53 -5.91 13.20
N TYR A 241 -22.15 -5.20 12.14
CA TYR A 241 -21.08 -5.63 11.25
C TYR A 241 -19.73 -5.25 11.87
N SER A 242 -18.97 -6.23 12.34
CA SER A 242 -17.56 -6.04 12.70
C SER A 242 -16.66 -6.35 11.50
N SER A 243 -15.66 -5.51 11.23
CA SER A 243 -14.88 -5.52 9.97
C SER A 243 -14.02 -6.77 9.71
N TRP A 244 -14.09 -7.78 10.57
CA TRP A 244 -13.26 -9.00 10.53
C TRP A 244 -14.08 -10.30 10.60
N ILE A 245 -15.40 -10.25 10.73
CA ILE A 245 -16.27 -11.43 10.86
C ILE A 245 -17.46 -11.30 9.91
N TYR A 246 -17.77 -12.37 9.16
CA TYR A 246 -19.01 -12.47 8.40
C TYR A 246 -20.20 -12.66 9.36
N ASP A 247 -20.71 -11.55 9.88
CA ASP A 247 -21.85 -11.52 10.79
C ASP A 247 -23.17 -11.60 10.01
N ASP A 248 -23.89 -12.71 10.18
CA ASP A 248 -25.08 -13.09 9.42
C ASP A 248 -26.23 -13.44 10.39
N PRO A 249 -27.38 -12.74 10.32
CA PRO A 249 -28.55 -13.04 11.16
C PRO A 249 -29.11 -14.46 11.02
N HIS A 250 -28.74 -15.22 9.98
CA HIS A 250 -29.03 -16.66 9.90
C HIS A 250 -28.35 -17.50 11.01
N ARG A 251 -27.33 -16.96 11.69
CA ARG A 251 -26.73 -17.60 12.88
C ARG A 251 -27.73 -17.68 14.05
N ILE A 252 -28.75 -16.81 14.09
CA ILE A 252 -29.75 -16.77 15.16
C ILE A 252 -30.70 -17.96 15.09
N GLY A 253 -30.41 -18.98 15.89
CA GLY A 253 -31.13 -20.25 15.91
C GLY A 253 -30.60 -21.29 14.92
N ASP A 254 -29.30 -21.24 14.58
CA ASP A 254 -28.65 -22.18 13.65
C ASP A 254 -28.36 -23.57 14.25
N GLY A 255 -28.62 -23.76 15.54
CA GLY A 255 -28.34 -24.96 16.32
C GLY A 255 -26.98 -24.95 17.04
N ARG A 256 -26.27 -23.83 17.04
CA ARG A 256 -25.05 -23.56 17.82
C ARG A 256 -25.34 -22.40 18.78
N CYS A 257 -24.51 -22.23 19.80
CA CYS A 257 -24.59 -21.05 20.67
C CYS A 257 -23.54 -20.02 20.22
N ASN A 258 -23.97 -19.05 19.42
CA ASN A 258 -23.21 -17.89 18.99
C ASN A 258 -23.25 -16.83 20.11
N GLY A 259 -22.09 -16.25 20.43
CA GLY A 259 -21.92 -15.40 21.60
C GLY A 259 -22.23 -13.92 21.39
N ARG A 260 -21.70 -13.08 22.29
CA ARG A 260 -21.80 -11.61 22.30
C ARG A 260 -23.19 -11.11 21.88
N GLU A 261 -23.32 -10.47 20.73
CA GLU A 261 -24.54 -9.80 20.28
C GLU A 261 -25.70 -10.76 19.96
N TYR A 262 -25.37 -11.94 19.45
CA TYR A 262 -26.31 -13.05 19.22
C TYR A 262 -26.90 -13.58 20.54
N ASN A 263 -26.09 -13.64 21.60
CA ASN A 263 -26.49 -14.19 22.91
C ASN A 263 -27.19 -13.18 23.85
N THR A 264 -28.07 -12.34 23.32
CA THR A 264 -28.82 -11.35 24.11
C THR A 264 -30.28 -11.77 24.37
N GLU A 265 -30.91 -11.25 25.42
CA GLU A 265 -32.36 -11.49 25.66
C GLU A 265 -33.20 -11.00 24.47
N ALA A 266 -32.77 -9.92 23.81
CA ALA A 266 -33.42 -9.35 22.63
C ALA A 266 -33.39 -10.29 21.41
N CYS A 267 -32.27 -11.00 21.20
CA CYS A 267 -32.10 -12.05 20.20
C CYS A 267 -32.58 -13.44 20.68
N GLY A 268 -33.24 -13.51 21.85
CA GLY A 268 -33.81 -14.73 22.40
C GLY A 268 -32.80 -15.74 22.96
N PHE A 269 -31.57 -15.28 23.25
CA PHE A 269 -30.37 -16.06 23.54
C PHE A 269 -29.99 -16.96 22.36
N ASP A 270 -29.53 -16.32 21.30
CA ASP A 270 -29.22 -16.92 20.00
C ASP A 270 -30.35 -17.80 19.46
N GLY A 271 -31.54 -17.19 19.37
CA GLY A 271 -32.78 -17.86 19.01
C GLY A 271 -33.30 -18.91 20.00
N GLY A 272 -32.51 -19.23 21.01
CA GLY A 272 -32.75 -20.22 22.05
C GLY A 272 -31.64 -21.23 22.22
N ASP A 273 -30.63 -21.23 21.36
CA ASP A 273 -29.57 -22.24 21.35
C ASP A 273 -28.56 -22.00 22.49
N CYS A 274 -28.39 -20.75 22.93
CA CYS A 274 -27.63 -20.40 24.13
C CYS A 274 -28.38 -20.58 25.46
N LYS A 275 -29.61 -21.11 25.49
CA LYS A 275 -30.39 -21.20 26.75
C LYS A 275 -29.75 -22.11 27.80
N GLU A 276 -29.30 -23.30 27.42
CA GLU A 276 -28.63 -24.23 28.36
C GLU A 276 -27.28 -23.66 28.84
N PHE A 277 -26.55 -22.99 27.95
CA PHE A 277 -25.32 -22.28 28.28
C PHE A 277 -25.57 -21.17 29.32
N ASN A 278 -26.53 -20.27 29.09
CA ASN A 278 -26.85 -19.18 30.01
C ASN A 278 -27.48 -19.64 31.33
N GLU A 279 -28.21 -20.76 31.35
CA GLU A 279 -28.68 -21.38 32.60
C GLU A 279 -27.51 -21.89 33.47
N LYS A 280 -26.41 -22.30 32.84
CA LYS A 280 -25.20 -22.83 33.49
C LYS A 280 -24.18 -21.74 33.84
N TYR A 281 -24.01 -20.74 32.97
CA TYR A 281 -23.01 -19.67 33.06
C TYR A 281 -23.63 -18.27 32.84
N PRO A 282 -24.55 -17.80 33.71
CA PRO A 282 -25.37 -16.61 33.47
C PRO A 282 -24.63 -15.27 33.41
N ASN A 283 -23.34 -15.24 33.73
CA ASN A 283 -22.49 -14.04 33.67
C ASN A 283 -21.31 -14.20 32.70
N CYS A 284 -21.26 -15.29 31.92
CA CYS A 284 -20.19 -15.56 30.97
C CYS A 284 -20.57 -15.01 29.60
N ASN A 285 -19.96 -13.89 29.22
CA ASN A 285 -20.18 -13.26 27.91
C ASN A 285 -18.93 -13.43 27.06
N LEU A 286 -19.01 -14.33 26.08
CA LEU A 286 -17.91 -14.73 25.19
C LEU A 286 -18.34 -14.59 23.75
N GLU A 287 -17.39 -14.56 22.83
CA GLU A 287 -17.66 -14.63 21.38
C GLU A 287 -18.09 -16.04 20.94
N ASN A 288 -17.38 -17.07 21.42
CA ASN A 288 -17.64 -18.46 21.07
C ASN A 288 -17.90 -19.33 22.32
N PRO A 289 -19.12 -19.27 22.90
CA PRO A 289 -19.55 -20.12 24.01
C PRO A 289 -19.34 -21.62 23.83
N ALA A 290 -19.18 -22.12 22.59
CA ALA A 290 -18.98 -23.54 22.33
C ALA A 290 -17.58 -24.07 22.74
N ARG A 291 -16.63 -23.18 23.06
CA ARG A 291 -15.35 -23.53 23.70
C ARG A 291 -15.52 -23.94 25.17
N ILE A 292 -16.56 -23.44 25.86
CA ILE A 292 -16.76 -23.69 27.29
C ILE A 292 -17.04 -25.16 27.60
N GLY A 293 -16.06 -25.83 28.19
CA GLY A 293 -16.14 -27.25 28.56
C GLY A 293 -15.94 -28.20 27.38
N ASP A 294 -14.96 -27.93 26.50
CA ASP A 294 -14.64 -28.74 25.31
C ASP A 294 -13.59 -29.87 25.54
N ASP A 295 -13.30 -30.19 26.81
CA ASP A 295 -12.22 -31.03 27.32
C ASP A 295 -10.80 -30.40 27.16
N ARG A 296 -10.69 -29.07 26.97
CA ARG A 296 -9.44 -28.28 27.00
C ARG A 296 -9.55 -27.14 28.01
N CYS A 297 -8.41 -26.52 28.35
CA CYS A 297 -8.39 -25.33 29.22
C CYS A 297 -7.97 -24.10 28.40
N ASP A 298 -8.95 -23.39 27.88
CA ASP A 298 -8.84 -22.14 27.15
C ASP A 298 -8.68 -20.94 28.10
N GLY A 299 -7.75 -20.05 27.77
CA GLY A 299 -7.33 -18.94 28.63
C GLY A 299 -8.25 -17.71 28.64
N GLY A 300 -7.77 -16.63 29.25
CA GLY A 300 -8.34 -15.29 29.07
C GLY A 300 -9.80 -15.18 29.50
N GLU A 301 -10.67 -14.73 28.59
CA GLU A 301 -12.12 -14.58 28.88
C GLU A 301 -12.79 -15.91 29.30
N TYR A 302 -12.31 -17.05 28.79
CA TYR A 302 -12.85 -18.39 29.04
C TYR A 302 -12.47 -18.92 30.44
N ASN A 303 -11.23 -18.67 30.90
CA ASN A 303 -10.74 -19.10 32.21
C ASN A 303 -11.15 -18.18 33.38
N THR A 304 -12.43 -17.81 33.47
CA THR A 304 -12.94 -16.91 34.53
C THR A 304 -13.93 -17.62 35.46
N GLU A 305 -14.07 -17.14 36.71
CA GLU A 305 -15.09 -17.68 37.65
C GLU A 305 -16.52 -17.54 37.08
N ALA A 306 -16.77 -16.49 36.28
CA ALA A 306 -18.04 -16.26 35.60
C ALA A 306 -18.37 -17.35 34.56
N CYS A 307 -17.34 -17.85 33.86
CA CYS A 307 -17.40 -18.95 32.91
C CYS A 307 -17.11 -20.32 33.54
N GLY A 308 -16.98 -20.39 34.88
CA GLY A 308 -16.74 -21.62 35.62
C GLY A 308 -15.33 -22.21 35.48
N PHE A 309 -14.34 -21.39 35.12
CA PHE A 309 -12.98 -21.78 34.73
C PHE A 309 -12.99 -22.74 33.54
N ASP A 310 -13.31 -22.18 32.38
CA ASP A 310 -13.57 -22.91 31.14
C ASP A 310 -14.53 -24.09 31.34
N GLY A 311 -15.68 -23.78 31.91
CA GLY A 311 -16.74 -24.74 32.19
C GLY A 311 -16.44 -25.82 33.25
N GLY A 312 -15.20 -25.87 33.74
CA GLY A 312 -14.66 -26.84 34.68
C GLY A 312 -13.27 -27.35 34.27
N ASP A 313 -12.87 -27.15 33.02
CA ASP A 313 -11.73 -27.84 32.42
C ASP A 313 -10.39 -27.19 32.84
N CYS A 314 -10.40 -25.89 33.16
CA CYS A 314 -9.28 -25.20 33.78
C CYS A 314 -9.14 -25.41 35.30
N ILE A 315 -10.02 -26.16 35.97
CA ILE A 315 -9.96 -26.29 37.44
C ILE A 315 -8.65 -26.96 37.91
N GLU A 316 -8.22 -28.06 37.27
CA GLU A 316 -6.97 -28.74 37.66
C GLU A 316 -5.74 -27.87 37.36
N PHE A 317 -5.73 -27.18 36.22
CA PHE A 317 -4.69 -26.22 35.86
C PHE A 317 -4.59 -25.09 36.91
N ASN A 318 -5.69 -24.42 37.23
CA ASN A 318 -5.73 -23.31 38.20
C ASN A 318 -5.41 -23.75 39.65
N GLU A 319 -5.70 -25.01 40.03
CA GLU A 319 -5.29 -25.55 41.33
C GLU A 319 -3.77 -25.82 41.40
N LYS A 320 -3.18 -26.29 40.30
CA LYS A 320 -1.78 -26.72 40.18
C LYS A 320 -0.82 -25.55 39.91
N TYR A 321 -1.23 -24.61 39.06
CA TYR A 321 -0.43 -23.50 38.53
C TYR A 321 -1.09 -22.13 38.80
N ARG A 322 -1.50 -21.89 40.05
CA ARG A 322 -2.31 -20.72 40.47
C ARG A 322 -1.81 -19.34 40.01
N ASN A 323 -0.53 -19.19 39.72
CA ASN A 323 0.10 -17.93 39.33
C ASN A 323 0.64 -17.95 37.88
N CYS A 324 0.38 -19.01 37.11
CA CYS A 324 0.83 -19.15 35.73
C CYS A 324 -0.08 -18.33 34.81
N ASP A 325 0.40 -17.17 34.36
CA ASP A 325 -0.34 -16.24 33.51
C ASP A 325 -0.18 -16.60 32.03
N VAL A 326 -1.01 -17.54 31.57
CA VAL A 326 -1.10 -17.97 30.17
C VAL A 326 -2.48 -17.60 29.64
N ASN A 327 -2.54 -16.53 28.84
CA ASN A 327 -3.81 -15.90 28.48
C ASN A 327 -4.60 -16.59 27.34
N ASP A 328 -3.96 -17.46 26.55
CA ASP A 328 -4.60 -17.99 25.33
C ASP A 328 -4.75 -19.52 25.38
N HIS A 329 -3.64 -20.24 25.63
CA HIS A 329 -3.59 -21.71 25.57
C HIS A 329 -2.98 -22.36 26.84
N PRO A 330 -3.57 -22.20 28.04
CA PRO A 330 -3.10 -22.86 29.27
C PRO A 330 -2.93 -24.39 29.16
N TYR A 331 -3.72 -25.03 28.29
CA TYR A 331 -3.66 -26.48 28.07
C TYR A 331 -2.33 -27.01 27.51
N PHE A 332 -1.42 -26.16 27.05
CA PHE A 332 -0.05 -26.55 26.70
C PHE A 332 0.83 -26.82 27.93
N VAL A 333 0.52 -26.22 29.09
CA VAL A 333 1.37 -26.34 30.29
C VAL A 333 1.27 -27.73 30.90
N GLY A 334 2.30 -28.55 30.70
CA GLY A 334 2.32 -29.93 31.18
C GLY A 334 1.60 -30.94 30.27
N ASP A 335 1.49 -30.64 28.96
CA ASP A 335 0.84 -31.50 27.96
C ASP A 335 1.75 -32.64 27.43
N GLY A 336 3.02 -32.63 27.81
CA GLY A 336 4.09 -33.50 27.35
C GLY A 336 5.10 -32.82 26.42
N TYR A 337 4.83 -31.58 25.97
CA TYR A 337 5.65 -30.83 25.03
C TYR A 337 6.32 -29.60 25.66
N CYS A 338 7.48 -29.76 26.30
CA CYS A 338 8.41 -28.66 26.63
C CYS A 338 8.41 -27.49 25.63
N PHE A 339 7.80 -26.38 26.05
CA PHE A 339 7.96 -25.03 25.51
C PHE A 339 8.94 -24.27 26.42
N ASP A 340 10.20 -24.06 26.00
CA ASP A 340 11.25 -23.45 26.83
C ASP A 340 11.48 -21.94 26.60
N TRP A 341 10.49 -21.25 26.02
CA TRP A 341 10.45 -19.80 25.83
C TRP A 341 9.11 -19.18 26.27
N GLY A 342 9.13 -17.88 26.55
CA GLY A 342 7.93 -17.08 26.82
C GLY A 342 7.13 -17.50 28.06
N TYR A 343 5.83 -17.22 28.03
CA TYR A 343 4.95 -17.29 29.20
C TYR A 343 4.73 -18.70 29.78
N TYR A 344 4.98 -19.76 29.00
CA TYR A 344 4.90 -21.16 29.44
C TYR A 344 6.09 -21.57 30.33
N TYR A 345 7.26 -20.95 30.11
CA TYR A 345 8.52 -21.33 30.75
C TYR A 345 8.88 -20.49 31.99
N THR A 346 7.94 -20.37 32.94
CA THR A 346 8.12 -19.61 34.19
C THR A 346 8.21 -20.52 35.42
N GLU A 347 8.73 -20.03 36.56
CA GLU A 347 8.72 -20.81 37.82
C GLU A 347 7.26 -21.05 38.27
N GLU A 348 6.38 -20.08 38.02
CA GLU A 348 4.94 -20.11 38.28
C GLU A 348 4.20 -21.19 37.47
N CYS A 349 4.55 -21.37 36.20
CA CYS A 349 4.09 -22.47 35.35
C CYS A 349 4.86 -23.78 35.59
N GLY A 350 5.86 -23.78 36.47
CA GLY A 350 6.66 -24.96 36.83
C GLY A 350 7.65 -25.41 35.75
N PHE A 351 8.11 -24.47 34.91
CA PHE A 351 8.89 -24.71 33.68
C PHE A 351 8.12 -25.62 32.72
N ASP A 352 7.07 -25.04 32.14
CA ASP A 352 6.12 -25.71 31.26
C ASP A 352 5.59 -27.01 31.85
N GLY A 353 4.97 -26.86 33.02
CA GLY A 353 4.40 -27.94 33.81
C GLY A 353 5.38 -28.98 34.37
N GLY A 354 6.67 -28.85 34.05
CA GLY A 354 7.74 -29.78 34.35
C GLY A 354 8.20 -30.60 33.14
N ASP A 355 7.64 -30.40 31.95
CA ASP A 355 7.98 -31.18 30.75
C ASP A 355 9.36 -30.83 30.21
N CYS A 356 9.77 -29.57 30.35
CA CYS A 356 11.14 -29.14 30.08
C CYS A 356 12.19 -29.70 31.04
N LYS A 357 11.79 -30.37 32.13
CA LYS A 357 12.74 -30.78 33.17
C LYS A 357 13.71 -31.87 32.70
N GLU A 358 13.24 -32.93 32.05
CA GLU A 358 14.15 -33.98 31.56
C GLU A 358 15.06 -33.45 30.45
N PHE A 359 14.52 -32.57 29.60
CA PHE A 359 15.27 -31.87 28.56
C PHE A 359 16.41 -31.01 29.16
N LYS A 360 16.10 -30.07 30.06
CA LYS A 360 17.09 -29.17 30.68
C LYS A 360 18.02 -29.87 31.69
N GLU A 361 17.62 -31.00 32.30
CA GLU A 361 18.55 -31.85 33.07
C GLU A 361 19.60 -32.53 32.16
N LYS A 362 19.29 -32.75 30.88
CA LYS A 362 20.15 -33.41 29.90
C LYS A 362 20.96 -32.44 29.03
N TYR A 363 20.36 -31.31 28.65
CA TYR A 363 20.92 -30.24 27.81
C TYR A 363 20.64 -28.87 28.46
N PRO A 364 21.32 -28.54 29.57
CA PRO A 364 21.05 -27.31 30.33
C PRO A 364 21.31 -26.03 29.53
N ASP A 365 22.28 -26.08 28.62
CA ASP A 365 22.77 -24.93 27.83
C ASP A 365 22.24 -24.96 26.37
N CYS A 366 21.22 -25.79 26.08
CA CYS A 366 20.56 -25.86 24.78
C CYS A 366 19.29 -24.98 24.78
N TYR A 367 19.16 -24.13 23.75
CA TYR A 367 18.07 -23.18 23.57
C TYR A 367 17.54 -23.32 22.15
N VAL A 368 16.29 -23.79 21.99
CA VAL A 368 15.70 -24.09 20.67
C VAL A 368 14.19 -23.91 20.71
N ASP A 369 13.58 -23.35 19.66
CA ASP A 369 12.12 -23.09 19.61
C ASP A 369 11.22 -24.36 19.43
N ASN A 370 11.75 -25.57 19.69
CA ASN A 370 10.96 -26.79 19.90
C ASN A 370 11.83 -27.95 20.43
N PRO A 371 12.07 -28.08 21.75
CA PRO A 371 12.87 -29.16 22.35
C PRO A 371 12.47 -30.59 22.00
N HIS A 372 11.24 -30.84 21.53
CA HIS A 372 10.79 -32.18 21.10
C HIS A 372 11.39 -32.65 19.79
N ARG A 373 12.04 -31.73 19.08
CA ARG A 373 12.89 -32.07 17.94
C ARG A 373 14.16 -32.79 18.40
N ILE A 374 14.71 -32.43 19.56
CA ILE A 374 15.96 -32.99 20.08
C ILE A 374 15.86 -34.50 20.35
N GLY A 375 16.45 -35.30 19.47
CA GLY A 375 16.44 -36.76 19.56
C GLY A 375 15.22 -37.44 18.94
N ASN A 376 14.55 -36.81 17.95
CA ASN A 376 13.32 -37.32 17.33
C ASN A 376 13.52 -38.43 16.25
N SER A 377 14.75 -38.87 16.03
CA SER A 377 15.21 -39.79 14.96
C SER A 377 15.22 -39.22 13.53
N ARG A 378 15.27 -37.90 13.40
CA ARG A 378 15.71 -37.14 12.21
C ARG A 378 16.89 -36.27 12.59
N CYS A 379 17.59 -35.67 11.64
CA CYS A 379 18.64 -34.71 11.94
C CYS A 379 18.14 -33.29 11.64
N ASP A 380 17.66 -32.61 12.67
CA ASP A 380 17.28 -31.22 12.66
C ASP A 380 18.51 -30.30 12.77
N GLY A 381 18.61 -29.32 11.88
CA GLY A 381 19.82 -28.53 11.67
C GLY A 381 20.01 -27.32 12.59
N ARG A 382 21.04 -26.53 12.27
CA ARG A 382 21.45 -25.29 12.97
C ARG A 382 21.34 -25.37 14.50
N ALA A 383 20.40 -24.65 15.11
CA ALA A 383 20.24 -24.55 16.57
C ALA A 383 20.04 -25.92 17.26
N PHE A 384 19.41 -26.89 16.58
CA PHE A 384 19.22 -28.25 17.09
C PHE A 384 20.52 -29.09 17.00
N ASN A 385 21.36 -28.82 16.00
CA ASN A 385 22.60 -29.55 15.72
C ASN A 385 23.88 -28.94 16.38
N THR A 386 23.77 -28.49 17.63
CA THR A 386 24.91 -27.92 18.40
C THR A 386 25.49 -28.93 19.40
N GLU A 387 26.73 -28.72 19.90
CA GLU A 387 27.30 -29.59 20.95
C GLU A 387 26.47 -29.51 22.24
N GLN A 388 25.95 -28.32 22.55
CA GLN A 388 25.08 -28.02 23.69
C GLN A 388 23.77 -28.83 23.65
N CYS A 389 23.17 -28.96 22.45
CA CYS A 389 22.00 -29.79 22.19
C CYS A 389 22.33 -31.27 21.90
N GLY A 390 23.61 -31.66 22.02
CA GLY A 390 24.08 -33.02 21.84
C GLY A 390 24.05 -33.52 20.39
N PHE A 391 24.13 -32.61 19.41
CA PHE A 391 23.96 -32.85 17.97
C PHE A 391 22.60 -33.50 17.67
N ASP A 392 21.55 -32.71 17.86
CA ASP A 392 20.15 -33.14 17.80
C ASP A 392 19.90 -34.39 18.67
N GLY A 393 20.38 -34.31 19.91
CA GLY A 393 20.32 -35.39 20.89
C GLY A 393 21.00 -36.71 20.50
N GLY A 394 21.81 -36.69 19.44
CA GLY A 394 22.54 -37.82 18.90
C GLY A 394 22.16 -38.16 17.46
N ASP A 395 21.07 -37.63 16.92
CA ASP A 395 20.57 -38.03 15.60
C ASP A 395 21.40 -37.45 14.45
N CYS A 396 21.95 -36.25 14.63
CA CYS A 396 22.90 -35.67 13.69
C CYS A 396 24.33 -36.24 13.78
N THR A 397 24.62 -37.20 14.66
CA THR A 397 26.00 -37.72 14.82
C THR A 397 26.58 -38.33 13.54
N TYR A 398 25.80 -39.08 12.76
CA TYR A 398 26.27 -39.61 11.48
C TYR A 398 26.46 -38.52 10.42
N PHE A 399 25.61 -37.49 10.44
CA PHE A 399 25.72 -36.33 9.56
C PHE A 399 27.04 -35.58 9.85
N ASN A 400 27.28 -35.20 11.11
CA ASN A 400 28.49 -34.50 11.54
C ASN A 400 29.77 -35.36 11.41
N GLU A 401 29.70 -36.69 11.54
CA GLU A 401 30.84 -37.58 11.23
C GLU A 401 31.23 -37.56 9.74
N LYS A 402 30.27 -37.27 8.85
CA LYS A 402 30.44 -37.31 7.39
C LYS A 402 30.70 -35.93 6.78
N TYR A 403 30.08 -34.89 7.35
CA TYR A 403 30.13 -33.48 6.93
C TYR A 403 30.36 -32.57 8.16
N PRO A 404 31.54 -32.64 8.80
CA PRO A 404 31.79 -31.98 10.09
C PRO A 404 31.73 -30.46 10.04
N ASP A 405 31.93 -29.87 8.86
CA ASP A 405 32.01 -28.43 8.64
C ASP A 405 30.78 -27.89 7.84
N CYS A 406 29.70 -28.68 7.72
CA CYS A 406 28.49 -28.34 6.96
C CYS A 406 27.37 -27.84 7.88
N TYR A 407 27.01 -26.56 7.74
CA TYR A 407 26.04 -25.87 8.58
C TYR A 407 24.78 -25.54 7.78
N VAL A 408 23.74 -26.37 7.92
CA VAL A 408 22.47 -26.23 7.16
C VAL A 408 21.25 -26.39 8.06
N ASN A 409 20.11 -25.86 7.62
CA ASN A 409 18.81 -25.93 8.33
C ASN A 409 18.18 -27.33 8.32
N SER A 410 18.28 -28.04 7.19
CA SER A 410 17.67 -29.36 7.02
C SER A 410 18.71 -30.39 6.53
N PRO A 411 19.58 -30.91 7.41
CA PRO A 411 20.54 -31.96 7.06
C PRO A 411 19.97 -33.20 6.34
N ASP A 412 18.68 -33.52 6.55
CA ASP A 412 17.95 -34.56 5.81
C ASP A 412 17.87 -34.31 4.29
N LEU A 413 18.13 -33.08 3.83
CA LEU A 413 18.26 -32.73 2.41
C LEU A 413 19.59 -33.24 1.81
N ILE A 414 20.68 -33.27 2.59
CA ILE A 414 22.02 -33.61 2.12
C ILE A 414 22.09 -35.05 1.58
N GLY A 415 22.18 -35.19 0.26
CA GLY A 415 22.23 -36.49 -0.41
C GLY A 415 20.86 -37.17 -0.57
N ASN A 416 19.76 -36.39 -0.69
CA ASN A 416 18.39 -36.91 -0.81
C ASN A 416 18.03 -37.47 -2.20
N GLY A 417 18.88 -37.25 -3.20
CA GLY A 417 18.70 -37.59 -4.62
C GLY A 417 18.29 -36.40 -5.50
N ARG A 418 18.52 -35.17 -5.05
CA ARG A 418 18.30 -33.89 -5.74
C ARG A 418 19.43 -32.92 -5.43
N CYS A 419 19.64 -31.93 -6.28
CA CYS A 419 20.48 -30.79 -5.97
C CYS A 419 19.61 -29.64 -5.43
N ASP A 420 19.67 -29.40 -4.12
CA ASP A 420 18.90 -28.37 -3.40
C ASP A 420 19.64 -27.00 -3.34
N GLY A 421 20.89 -26.92 -3.79
CA GLY A 421 21.57 -25.64 -4.07
C GLY A 421 22.13 -24.89 -2.85
N GLY A 422 22.51 -23.63 -3.06
CA GLY A 422 22.96 -22.67 -2.05
C GLY A 422 23.83 -23.24 -0.91
N GLU A 423 23.37 -23.08 0.34
CA GLU A 423 24.07 -23.56 1.55
C GLU A 423 24.39 -25.08 1.51
N TYR A 424 23.57 -25.87 0.83
CA TYR A 424 23.73 -27.32 0.67
C TYR A 424 24.78 -27.69 -0.40
N ASN A 425 25.00 -26.83 -1.40
CA ASN A 425 25.91 -27.05 -2.52
C ASN A 425 27.37 -26.58 -2.28
N THR A 426 27.87 -26.74 -1.06
CA THR A 426 29.24 -26.33 -0.67
C THR A 426 30.22 -27.51 -0.66
N GLU A 427 31.55 -27.26 -0.73
CA GLU A 427 32.56 -28.34 -0.60
C GLU A 427 32.47 -29.02 0.78
N GLN A 428 32.15 -28.24 1.82
CA GLN A 428 31.92 -28.66 3.20
C GLN A 428 30.74 -29.65 3.32
N CYS A 429 29.63 -29.35 2.64
CA CYS A 429 28.47 -30.23 2.51
C CYS A 429 28.64 -31.33 1.44
N GLY A 430 29.81 -31.40 0.80
CA GLY A 430 30.16 -32.38 -0.22
C GLY A 430 29.38 -32.24 -1.53
N PHE A 431 28.96 -31.02 -1.87
CA PHE A 431 28.07 -30.67 -2.99
C PHE A 431 26.75 -31.42 -2.91
N ASP A 432 25.95 -31.06 -1.91
CA ASP A 432 24.69 -31.73 -1.55
C ASP A 432 24.86 -33.24 -1.39
N GLY A 433 25.86 -33.59 -0.59
CA GLY A 433 26.26 -34.97 -0.33
C GLY A 433 26.69 -35.80 -1.55
N GLY A 434 26.81 -35.18 -2.72
CA GLY A 434 27.14 -35.78 -4.01
C GLY A 434 26.09 -35.54 -5.10
N ASP A 435 24.91 -35.02 -4.78
CA ASP A 435 23.81 -34.90 -5.74
C ASP A 435 23.98 -33.69 -6.68
N CYS A 436 24.55 -32.59 -6.20
CA CYS A 436 24.92 -31.45 -7.04
C CYS A 436 26.16 -31.68 -7.92
N VAL A 437 26.77 -32.88 -7.95
CA VAL A 437 27.99 -33.10 -8.75
C VAL A 437 27.74 -33.00 -10.26
N GLU A 438 26.65 -33.55 -10.78
CA GLU A 438 26.31 -33.39 -12.22
C GLU A 438 25.89 -31.95 -12.55
N PHE A 439 25.28 -31.24 -11.59
CA PHE A 439 24.96 -29.82 -11.68
C PHE A 439 26.23 -28.97 -11.78
N ASN A 440 27.17 -29.12 -10.84
CA ASN A 440 28.44 -28.39 -10.82
C ASN A 440 29.38 -28.75 -11.98
N GLU A 441 29.30 -29.95 -12.56
CA GLU A 441 30.02 -30.26 -13.82
C GLU A 441 29.44 -29.48 -15.02
N LYS A 442 28.16 -29.11 -14.99
CA LYS A 442 27.44 -28.41 -16.06
C LYS A 442 27.48 -26.88 -15.90
N TYR A 443 27.36 -26.40 -14.66
CA TYR A 443 27.29 -24.98 -14.28
C TYR A 443 28.25 -24.70 -13.09
N PRO A 444 29.58 -24.76 -13.30
CA PRO A 444 30.57 -24.74 -12.23
C PRO A 444 30.67 -23.43 -11.43
N ASP A 445 30.11 -22.35 -11.96
CA ASP A 445 30.14 -21.00 -11.38
C ASP A 445 28.70 -20.45 -11.15
N CYS A 446 27.70 -21.34 -11.03
CA CYS A 446 26.30 -21.02 -10.73
C CYS A 446 25.99 -21.35 -9.26
N ASP A 447 25.61 -20.34 -8.49
CA ASP A 447 25.28 -20.45 -7.07
C ASP A 447 23.85 -19.95 -6.87
N VAL A 448 22.92 -20.89 -6.70
CA VAL A 448 21.46 -20.69 -6.56
C VAL A 448 20.87 -21.80 -5.70
N ASP A 449 19.73 -21.52 -5.07
CA ASP A 449 18.91 -22.52 -4.37
C ASP A 449 18.06 -23.35 -5.35
N ASP A 450 17.61 -24.54 -4.92
CA ASP A 450 16.68 -25.42 -5.66
C ASP A 450 16.92 -25.59 -7.19
N PRO A 451 18.18 -25.73 -7.69
CA PRO A 451 18.47 -25.76 -9.12
C PRO A 451 17.79 -26.91 -9.87
N ASP A 452 17.50 -28.04 -9.23
CA ASP A 452 16.74 -29.15 -9.84
C ASP A 452 15.24 -28.85 -10.04
N LEU A 453 14.69 -27.84 -9.35
CA LEU A 453 13.29 -27.42 -9.46
C LEU A 453 13.13 -26.18 -10.35
N ILE A 454 14.08 -25.24 -10.26
CA ILE A 454 14.01 -23.97 -10.99
C ILE A 454 14.68 -24.09 -12.37
N LEU A 455 15.96 -24.47 -12.44
CA LEU A 455 16.73 -24.32 -13.68
C LEU A 455 16.26 -25.22 -14.82
N GLY A 456 15.74 -24.61 -15.88
CA GLY A 456 15.28 -25.34 -17.07
C GLY A 456 13.89 -25.98 -16.90
N ASN A 457 13.02 -25.39 -16.06
CA ASN A 457 11.68 -25.91 -15.76
C ASN A 457 10.63 -25.66 -16.87
N GLY A 458 10.96 -24.84 -17.87
CA GLY A 458 10.10 -24.39 -18.98
C GLY A 458 9.53 -22.98 -18.82
N ARG A 459 9.85 -22.29 -17.73
CA ARG A 459 9.63 -20.85 -17.47
C ARG A 459 10.97 -20.13 -17.58
N CYS A 460 10.96 -18.80 -17.67
CA CYS A 460 12.16 -17.99 -17.50
C CYS A 460 12.04 -17.29 -16.14
N ASP A 461 12.77 -17.82 -15.16
CA ASP A 461 12.91 -17.33 -13.80
C ASP A 461 14.15 -16.41 -13.69
N GLY A 462 13.99 -15.25 -13.05
CA GLY A 462 14.91 -14.12 -13.16
C GLY A 462 16.04 -14.06 -12.14
N GLY A 463 16.57 -12.85 -11.95
CA GLY A 463 17.60 -12.55 -10.95
C GLY A 463 18.78 -13.52 -11.01
N VAL A 464 19.06 -14.18 -9.89
CA VAL A 464 20.21 -15.11 -9.73
C VAL A 464 20.17 -16.33 -10.67
N TYR A 465 19.00 -16.74 -11.16
CA TYR A 465 18.87 -17.87 -12.11
C TYR A 465 19.17 -17.44 -13.56
N ASN A 466 18.91 -16.18 -13.90
CA ASN A 466 19.05 -15.65 -15.26
C ASN A 466 20.45 -15.10 -15.60
N ILE A 467 21.51 -15.72 -15.07
CA ILE A 467 22.90 -15.32 -15.32
C ILE A 467 23.61 -16.30 -16.29
N GLU A 468 24.69 -15.83 -16.95
CA GLU A 468 25.42 -16.63 -17.97
C GLU A 468 26.00 -17.91 -17.36
N THR A 469 26.43 -17.89 -16.09
CA THR A 469 27.01 -19.06 -15.41
C THR A 469 25.98 -20.15 -15.12
N CYS A 470 24.72 -19.78 -14.87
CA CYS A 470 23.56 -20.68 -14.75
C CYS A 470 22.94 -21.05 -16.12
N GLY A 471 23.54 -20.59 -17.23
CA GLY A 471 23.09 -20.86 -18.58
C GLY A 471 21.85 -20.09 -19.01
N PHE A 472 21.51 -18.99 -18.33
CA PHE A 472 20.25 -18.24 -18.47
C PHE A 472 19.04 -19.12 -18.19
N ASP A 473 18.83 -19.43 -16.90
CA ASP A 473 17.79 -20.34 -16.42
C ASP A 473 17.78 -21.69 -17.15
N GLY A 474 18.93 -22.36 -17.15
CA GLY A 474 19.12 -23.63 -17.84
C GLY A 474 18.95 -23.59 -19.37
N GLY A 475 18.71 -22.41 -19.95
CA GLY A 475 18.43 -22.16 -21.36
C GLY A 475 17.03 -21.61 -21.63
N ASP A 476 16.13 -21.55 -20.65
CA ASP A 476 14.74 -21.11 -20.88
C ASP A 476 14.63 -19.59 -21.03
N CYS A 477 15.49 -18.82 -20.33
CA CYS A 477 15.63 -17.38 -20.56
C CYS A 477 16.41 -17.02 -21.85
N ALA A 478 16.90 -18.00 -22.63
CA ALA A 478 17.73 -17.72 -23.80
C ALA A 478 16.98 -16.99 -24.94
N GLU A 479 15.65 -17.13 -25.07
CA GLU A 479 14.87 -16.30 -26.01
C GLU A 479 14.56 -14.91 -25.43
N PHE A 480 14.35 -14.82 -24.11
CA PHE A 480 14.12 -13.57 -23.38
C PHE A 480 15.34 -12.64 -23.46
N ASN A 481 16.52 -13.08 -23.01
CA ASN A 481 17.78 -12.30 -23.05
C ASN A 481 18.23 -11.97 -24.49
N LYS A 482 17.75 -12.70 -25.49
CA LYS A 482 17.99 -12.37 -26.90
C LYS A 482 17.08 -11.25 -27.41
N LYS A 483 15.89 -11.10 -26.83
CA LYS A 483 14.93 -10.01 -27.11
C LYS A 483 15.27 -8.76 -26.28
N PHE A 484 15.66 -8.94 -25.02
CA PHE A 484 15.95 -7.91 -24.03
C PHE A 484 17.31 -8.17 -23.34
N PRO A 485 18.45 -7.94 -24.02
CA PRO A 485 19.77 -8.34 -23.52
C PRO A 485 20.30 -7.51 -22.34
N ASP A 486 19.71 -6.33 -22.12
CA ASP A 486 20.11 -5.38 -21.07
C ASP A 486 19.02 -5.26 -19.97
N CYS A 487 17.96 -6.08 -20.03
CA CYS A 487 16.85 -6.10 -19.07
C CYS A 487 17.16 -7.03 -17.91
N ASP A 488 17.15 -6.49 -16.70
CA ASP A 488 17.41 -7.21 -15.45
C ASP A 488 16.18 -7.08 -14.56
N VAL A 489 15.48 -8.20 -14.34
CA VAL A 489 14.22 -8.31 -13.59
C VAL A 489 14.12 -9.67 -12.89
N ASP A 490 13.47 -9.69 -11.74
CA ASP A 490 13.24 -10.91 -10.96
C ASP A 490 12.21 -11.85 -11.61
N ASP A 491 11.20 -11.29 -12.28
CA ASP A 491 10.10 -12.03 -12.93
C ASP A 491 10.06 -11.82 -14.48
N PRO A 492 11.01 -12.33 -15.29
CA PRO A 492 11.04 -12.13 -16.74
C PRO A 492 9.79 -12.56 -17.51
N TYR A 493 9.03 -13.52 -16.98
CA TYR A 493 7.75 -13.97 -17.56
C TYR A 493 6.66 -12.89 -17.52
N ARG A 494 6.86 -11.80 -16.78
CA ARG A 494 5.97 -10.63 -16.78
C ARG A 494 6.18 -9.75 -18.01
N ILE A 495 7.41 -9.69 -18.53
CA ILE A 495 7.80 -8.86 -19.68
C ILE A 495 7.01 -9.25 -20.94
N GLY A 496 6.03 -8.43 -21.32
CA GLY A 496 5.17 -8.69 -22.48
C GLY A 496 4.02 -9.66 -22.21
N ASN A 497 3.48 -9.71 -20.99
CA ASN A 497 2.38 -10.59 -20.58
C ASN A 497 0.96 -10.09 -20.97
N GLY A 498 0.84 -8.83 -21.40
CA GLY A 498 -0.40 -8.14 -21.75
C GLY A 498 -0.93 -7.19 -20.67
N SER A 499 -0.16 -6.96 -19.60
CA SER A 499 -0.42 -6.01 -18.51
C SER A 499 0.78 -5.06 -18.41
N CYS A 500 0.61 -3.86 -17.86
CA CYS A 500 1.74 -2.97 -17.59
C CYS A 500 2.19 -3.13 -16.13
N ASP A 501 3.22 -3.94 -15.92
CA ASP A 501 3.80 -4.26 -14.61
C ASP A 501 4.90 -3.26 -14.21
N ASP A 502 4.84 -2.74 -12.98
CA ASP A 502 5.79 -1.72 -12.48
C ASP A 502 6.19 -1.92 -11.01
N ARG A 503 6.70 -3.09 -10.63
CA ARG A 503 7.25 -3.25 -9.26
C ARG A 503 8.64 -2.60 -9.13
N GLY A 504 8.66 -1.28 -9.08
CA GLY A 504 9.82 -0.44 -8.73
C GLY A 504 10.80 -0.24 -9.87
N ASP A 505 10.36 0.44 -10.93
CA ASP A 505 11.14 0.92 -12.09
C ASP A 505 11.78 -0.17 -12.98
N GLN A 506 12.02 -1.39 -12.48
CA GLN A 506 12.80 -2.43 -13.17
C GLN A 506 12.14 -2.95 -14.46
N TYR A 507 10.80 -3.10 -14.48
CA TYR A 507 10.06 -3.62 -15.64
C TYR A 507 9.83 -2.56 -16.75
N ILE A 508 9.65 -1.28 -16.37
CA ILE A 508 9.35 -0.17 -17.29
C ILE A 508 10.62 0.55 -17.77
N THR A 509 11.73 -0.17 -17.92
CA THR A 509 12.96 0.40 -18.50
C THR A 509 12.96 0.34 -20.04
N GLU A 510 13.71 1.24 -20.69
CA GLU A 510 14.01 1.12 -22.14
C GLU A 510 14.68 -0.22 -22.46
N ALA A 511 15.49 -0.75 -21.53
CA ALA A 511 16.19 -2.02 -21.67
C ALA A 511 15.23 -3.24 -21.69
N CYS A 512 14.19 -3.20 -20.86
CA CYS A 512 13.07 -4.14 -20.87
C CYS A 512 12.02 -3.84 -21.95
N GLY A 513 12.24 -2.79 -22.76
CA GLY A 513 11.33 -2.39 -23.83
C GLY A 513 9.98 -1.87 -23.33
N PHE A 514 9.94 -1.26 -22.15
CA PHE A 514 8.74 -0.81 -21.44
C PHE A 514 7.74 -1.96 -21.22
N ASP A 515 8.10 -2.85 -20.29
CA ASP A 515 7.40 -4.10 -20.03
C ASP A 515 7.14 -4.92 -21.31
N GLY A 516 8.19 -5.08 -22.10
CA GLY A 516 8.19 -5.86 -23.34
C GLY A 516 7.32 -5.32 -24.48
N GLY A 517 6.75 -4.13 -24.28
CA GLY A 517 5.83 -3.43 -25.16
C GLY A 517 4.55 -2.97 -24.44
N ASP A 518 4.18 -3.59 -23.32
CA ASP A 518 2.84 -3.45 -22.73
C ASP A 518 2.63 -2.07 -22.07
N CYS A 519 3.69 -1.46 -21.54
CA CYS A 519 3.65 -0.09 -21.02
C CYS A 519 3.91 0.98 -22.08
N THR A 520 4.05 0.64 -23.38
CA THR A 520 4.37 1.63 -24.41
C THR A 520 3.26 2.67 -24.58
N GLU A 521 1.98 2.26 -24.59
CA GLU A 521 0.85 3.19 -24.72
C GLU A 521 0.75 4.12 -23.50
N PHE A 522 1.03 3.59 -22.30
CA PHE A 522 1.10 4.38 -21.07
C PHE A 522 2.23 5.42 -21.13
N ASN A 523 3.46 4.99 -21.47
CA ASN A 523 4.63 5.87 -21.52
C ASN A 523 4.58 6.90 -22.67
N GLU A 524 3.92 6.60 -23.79
CA GLU A 524 3.65 7.60 -24.84
C GLU A 524 2.64 8.66 -24.38
N LYS A 525 1.68 8.28 -23.53
CA LYS A 525 0.62 9.16 -23.02
C LYS A 525 1.07 10.00 -21.81
N TYR A 526 1.90 9.42 -20.93
CA TYR A 526 2.35 10.01 -19.66
C TYR A 526 3.89 9.94 -19.47
N PRO A 527 4.70 10.47 -20.40
CA PRO A 527 6.16 10.25 -20.45
C PRO A 527 6.99 10.84 -19.30
N ASN A 528 6.36 11.52 -18.34
CA ASN A 528 7.02 12.05 -17.14
C ASN A 528 6.21 11.74 -15.86
N CYS A 529 5.27 10.80 -15.94
CA CYS A 529 4.51 10.32 -14.78
C CYS A 529 5.38 9.30 -14.03
N ASN A 530 5.53 9.51 -12.73
CA ASN A 530 6.35 8.64 -11.85
C ASN A 530 5.46 7.86 -10.88
N ALA A 531 4.21 7.56 -11.27
CA ALA A 531 3.27 6.84 -10.42
C ALA A 531 3.62 5.35 -10.38
N TYR A 532 3.81 4.79 -9.17
CA TYR A 532 4.34 3.44 -8.94
C TYR A 532 3.45 2.30 -9.47
N THR A 533 2.22 2.59 -9.90
CA THR A 533 1.32 1.59 -10.49
C THR A 533 0.56 2.21 -11.66
N PRO A 534 1.13 2.20 -12.88
CA PRO A 534 0.52 2.74 -14.09
C PRO A 534 -0.91 2.27 -14.37
N THR A 535 -1.29 1.07 -13.93
CA THR A 535 -2.64 0.53 -14.11
C THR A 535 -3.71 1.22 -13.27
N ARG A 536 -3.34 2.08 -12.31
CA ARG A 536 -4.26 2.96 -11.57
C ARG A 536 -4.59 4.24 -12.34
N ILE A 537 -3.69 4.69 -13.22
CA ILE A 537 -3.85 5.94 -13.97
C ILE A 537 -4.99 5.82 -14.98
N GLY A 538 -6.12 6.46 -14.69
CA GLY A 538 -7.31 6.40 -15.54
C GLY A 538 -8.14 5.13 -15.34
N ASP A 539 -8.12 4.52 -14.15
CA ASP A 539 -8.86 3.29 -13.82
C ASP A 539 -10.34 3.50 -13.44
N GLY A 540 -10.73 4.76 -13.23
CA GLY A 540 -12.08 5.20 -12.83
C GLY A 540 -12.17 5.68 -11.37
N TYR A 541 -11.12 5.53 -10.58
CA TYR A 541 -10.96 6.12 -9.24
C TYR A 541 -9.99 7.30 -9.32
N CYS A 542 -10.04 8.22 -8.34
CA CYS A 542 -9.12 9.35 -8.28
C CYS A 542 -8.05 9.08 -7.22
N HIS A 543 -6.91 8.54 -7.63
CA HIS A 543 -5.73 8.29 -6.81
C HIS A 543 -4.93 9.58 -6.62
N GLY A 544 -4.55 9.88 -5.37
CA GLY A 544 -3.91 11.14 -5.01
C GLY A 544 -2.41 11.27 -5.31
N ARG A 545 -1.79 12.33 -4.80
CA ARG A 545 -0.34 12.62 -4.85
C ARG A 545 0.35 12.34 -6.19
N GLU A 546 1.16 11.28 -6.26
CA GLU A 546 1.99 10.92 -7.42
C GLU A 546 1.17 10.55 -8.66
N TYR A 547 -0.06 10.07 -8.46
CA TYR A 547 -1.04 9.76 -9.50
C TYR A 547 -1.77 11.06 -9.94
N ASN A 548 -2.20 11.90 -8.99
CA ASN A 548 -2.86 13.19 -9.24
C ASN A 548 -1.92 14.35 -9.65
N THR A 549 -1.00 14.12 -10.59
CA THR A 549 -0.10 15.18 -11.11
C THR A 549 -0.43 15.59 -12.55
N GLU A 550 -0.08 16.82 -12.96
CA GLU A 550 -0.19 17.26 -14.37
C GLU A 550 0.58 16.32 -15.33
N ALA A 551 1.70 15.73 -14.87
CA ALA A 551 2.50 14.79 -15.65
C ALA A 551 1.82 13.43 -15.88
N CYS A 552 0.99 13.00 -14.92
CA CYS A 552 0.10 11.84 -14.99
C CYS A 552 -1.30 12.20 -15.54
N GLY A 553 -1.51 13.45 -15.97
CA GLY A 553 -2.78 13.93 -16.50
C GLY A 553 -3.90 14.06 -15.47
N PHE A 554 -3.56 14.29 -14.20
CA PHE A 554 -4.46 14.26 -13.04
C PHE A 554 -5.16 12.91 -12.92
N ASP A 555 -4.33 11.90 -12.62
CA ASP A 555 -4.73 10.51 -12.55
C ASP A 555 -5.50 10.03 -13.80
N GLY A 556 -4.89 10.25 -14.95
CA GLY A 556 -5.45 9.90 -16.24
C GLY A 556 -6.65 10.74 -16.70
N GLY A 557 -7.15 11.62 -15.84
CA GLY A 557 -8.34 12.43 -15.99
C GLY A 557 -9.38 12.21 -14.88
N ASP A 558 -9.20 11.20 -14.02
CA ASP A 558 -10.22 10.80 -13.05
C ASP A 558 -10.29 11.77 -11.87
N CYS A 559 -9.17 12.41 -11.51
CA CYS A 559 -9.13 13.49 -10.53
C CYS A 559 -9.57 14.88 -11.06
N THR A 560 -10.14 14.98 -12.28
CA THR A 560 -10.49 16.30 -12.83
C THR A 560 -11.60 17.02 -12.08
N GLU A 561 -12.65 16.33 -11.63
CA GLU A 561 -13.71 16.95 -10.81
C GLU A 561 -13.19 17.33 -9.42
N PHE A 562 -12.41 16.45 -8.80
CA PHE A 562 -11.73 16.72 -7.53
C PHE A 562 -10.89 17.99 -7.61
N ASN A 563 -10.03 18.12 -8.63
CA ASN A 563 -9.18 19.29 -8.85
C ASN A 563 -9.95 20.54 -9.30
N GLU A 564 -11.15 20.43 -9.89
CA GLU A 564 -12.01 21.59 -10.14
C GLU A 564 -12.65 22.12 -8.84
N LYS A 565 -12.94 21.22 -7.88
CA LYS A 565 -13.56 21.53 -6.58
C LYS A 565 -12.53 21.98 -5.53
N TYR A 566 -11.36 21.34 -5.51
CA TYR A 566 -10.26 21.51 -4.55
C TYR A 566 -8.90 21.67 -5.25
N PRO A 567 -8.70 22.72 -6.07
CA PRO A 567 -7.52 22.86 -6.97
C PRO A 567 -6.16 22.96 -6.28
N ASP A 568 -6.13 23.25 -4.98
CA ASP A 568 -4.93 23.41 -4.16
C ASP A 568 -4.80 22.30 -3.08
N CYS A 569 -5.64 21.25 -3.13
CA CYS A 569 -5.65 20.13 -2.19
C CYS A 569 -4.78 18.97 -2.71
N ASP A 570 -3.79 18.54 -1.92
CA ASP A 570 -2.86 17.45 -2.24
C ASP A 570 -2.90 16.43 -1.10
N VAL A 571 -3.66 15.35 -1.30
CA VAL A 571 -3.92 14.27 -0.34
C VAL A 571 -3.68 12.91 -0.99
N TYR A 572 -3.50 11.85 -0.19
CA TYR A 572 -3.31 10.49 -0.72
C TYR A 572 -4.59 9.86 -1.29
N SER A 573 -5.72 9.99 -0.58
CA SER A 573 -7.02 9.40 -0.92
C SER A 573 -8.09 10.47 -1.18
N PRO A 574 -8.17 11.06 -2.38
CA PRO A 574 -9.21 12.02 -2.73
C PRO A 574 -10.65 11.59 -2.45
N GLU A 575 -10.95 10.29 -2.39
CA GLU A 575 -12.26 9.75 -2.00
C GLU A 575 -12.64 9.97 -0.52
N ASP A 576 -11.66 10.21 0.36
CA ASP A 576 -11.94 10.50 1.77
C ASP A 576 -12.50 11.93 1.94
N ILE A 577 -12.22 12.84 1.00
CA ILE A 577 -12.70 14.23 1.06
C ILE A 577 -14.23 14.35 0.97
N GLY A 578 -14.86 14.57 2.12
CA GLY A 578 -16.31 14.69 2.25
C GLY A 578 -17.04 13.33 2.29
N ASN A 579 -16.42 12.31 2.89
CA ASN A 579 -16.94 10.94 2.99
C ASN A 579 -18.00 10.76 4.12
N GLY A 580 -18.26 11.78 4.94
CA GLY A 580 -19.17 11.76 6.09
C GLY A 580 -18.49 11.53 7.46
N ARG A 581 -17.18 11.27 7.48
CA ARG A 581 -16.27 11.36 8.63
C ARG A 581 -15.55 12.71 8.59
N CYS A 582 -14.91 13.13 9.67
CA CYS A 582 -13.96 14.24 9.67
C CYS A 582 -12.54 13.67 9.71
N ASP A 583 -11.92 13.52 8.54
CA ASP A 583 -10.54 13.07 8.38
C ASP A 583 -9.56 14.25 8.56
N GLY A 584 -8.55 14.06 9.40
CA GLY A 584 -7.69 15.13 9.91
C GLY A 584 -6.49 15.53 9.03
N GLY A 585 -5.58 16.31 9.60
CA GLY A 585 -4.31 16.69 9.00
C GLY A 585 -4.40 17.28 7.58
N GLU A 586 -3.92 16.54 6.57
CA GLU A 586 -3.90 17.01 5.18
C GLU A 586 -5.31 17.15 4.56
N TYR A 587 -6.28 16.38 5.05
CA TYR A 587 -7.67 16.41 4.60
C TYR A 587 -8.43 17.60 5.23
N ASN A 588 -8.20 17.88 6.52
CA ASN A 588 -8.82 19.00 7.25
C ASN A 588 -8.14 20.38 7.00
N THR A 589 -7.98 20.77 5.73
CA THR A 589 -7.37 22.08 5.36
C THR A 589 -8.33 23.00 4.60
N GLU A 590 -8.11 24.33 4.63
CA GLU A 590 -8.91 25.29 3.84
C GLU A 590 -8.85 24.97 2.33
N ALA A 591 -7.74 24.42 1.84
CA ALA A 591 -7.56 24.01 0.44
C ALA A 591 -8.43 22.80 0.06
N CYS A 592 -8.59 21.85 0.97
CA CYS A 592 -9.45 20.68 0.87
C CYS A 592 -10.89 20.93 1.36
N GLY A 593 -11.22 22.19 1.69
CA GLY A 593 -12.55 22.61 2.15
C GLY A 593 -12.93 22.19 3.57
N PHE A 594 -11.93 21.90 4.43
CA PHE A 594 -12.07 21.27 5.74
C PHE A 594 -12.74 19.90 5.63
N ASP A 595 -12.01 18.99 4.97
CA ASP A 595 -12.48 17.65 4.63
C ASP A 595 -13.85 17.66 3.94
N GLY A 596 -13.92 18.38 2.83
CA GLY A 596 -15.15 18.56 2.06
C GLY A 596 -16.29 19.34 2.74
N GLY A 597 -16.13 19.65 4.03
CA GLY A 597 -17.10 20.27 4.91
C GLY A 597 -17.39 19.44 6.17
N ASP A 598 -16.95 18.20 6.26
CA ASP A 598 -17.34 17.29 7.34
C ASP A 598 -16.64 17.64 8.67
N CYS A 599 -15.41 18.16 8.60
CA CYS A 599 -14.73 18.75 9.76
C CYS A 599 -15.27 20.12 10.20
N THR A 600 -16.37 20.64 9.64
CA THR A 600 -16.89 21.97 10.02
C THR A 600 -17.31 22.05 11.49
N GLU A 601 -18.00 21.04 12.05
CA GLU A 601 -18.42 21.07 13.46
C GLU A 601 -17.20 20.94 14.41
N PHE A 602 -16.24 20.07 14.06
CA PHE A 602 -14.97 19.94 14.77
C PHE A 602 -14.22 21.27 14.82
N ASN A 603 -14.03 21.92 13.66
CA ASN A 603 -13.33 23.21 13.56
C ASN A 603 -14.11 24.39 14.17
N GLU A 604 -15.45 24.32 14.30
CA GLU A 604 -16.21 25.30 15.10
C GLU A 604 -15.97 25.14 16.60
N MET A 605 -15.70 23.91 17.07
CA MET A 605 -15.47 23.59 18.48
C MET A 605 -14.00 23.77 18.90
N TYR A 606 -13.07 23.35 18.04
CA TYR A 606 -11.62 23.33 18.26
C TYR A 606 -10.86 24.04 17.11
N PRO A 607 -11.09 25.36 16.88
CA PRO A 607 -10.64 26.07 15.68
C PRO A 607 -9.12 26.24 15.51
N ASP A 608 -8.34 25.93 16.54
CA ASP A 608 -6.87 25.99 16.53
C ASP A 608 -6.24 24.59 16.72
N CYS A 609 -7.05 23.52 16.71
CA CYS A 609 -6.62 22.12 16.87
C CYS A 609 -6.31 21.49 15.51
N ASP A 610 -5.14 20.85 15.40
CA ASP A 610 -4.63 20.21 14.19
C ASP A 610 -4.14 18.81 14.60
N VAL A 611 -4.90 17.77 14.21
CA VAL A 611 -4.71 16.36 14.55
C VAL A 611 -5.09 15.48 13.37
N LEU A 612 -4.57 14.25 13.31
CA LEU A 612 -4.86 13.30 12.23
C LEU A 612 -6.21 12.60 12.38
N SER A 613 -6.64 12.32 13.62
CA SER A 613 -7.89 11.61 13.94
C SER A 613 -8.83 12.47 14.78
N PRO A 614 -9.58 13.43 14.19
CA PRO A 614 -10.52 14.28 14.92
C PRO A 614 -11.57 13.53 15.77
N GLU A 615 -11.94 12.30 15.41
CA GLU A 615 -12.83 11.45 16.22
C GLU A 615 -12.27 11.01 17.58
N ASP A 616 -10.94 11.01 17.76
CA ASP A 616 -10.30 10.64 19.03
C ASP A 616 -10.48 11.75 20.08
N ILE A 617 -10.77 13.00 19.65
CA ILE A 617 -10.97 14.15 20.54
C ILE A 617 -12.27 14.02 21.35
N GLY A 618 -12.11 13.69 22.64
CA GLY A 618 -13.23 13.57 23.58
C GLY A 618 -13.95 12.21 23.53
N ASP A 619 -13.25 11.15 23.13
CA ASP A 619 -13.77 9.78 23.02
C ASP A 619 -13.91 9.04 24.37
N GLY A 620 -13.40 9.62 25.46
CA GLY A 620 -13.35 9.05 26.81
C GLY A 620 -12.00 8.46 27.21
N TYR A 621 -11.00 8.46 26.33
CA TYR A 621 -9.60 8.14 26.61
C TYR A 621 -8.76 9.44 26.64
N CYS A 622 -7.53 9.37 27.14
CA CYS A 622 -6.60 10.50 27.10
C CYS A 622 -5.48 10.20 26.10
N HIS A 623 -5.70 10.66 24.87
CA HIS A 623 -4.77 10.69 23.76
C HIS A 623 -3.78 11.83 23.94
N GLY A 624 -2.52 11.52 23.69
CA GLY A 624 -1.40 12.36 24.06
C GLY A 624 -1.02 13.44 23.05
N ARG A 625 0.21 13.96 23.20
CA ARG A 625 0.86 14.96 22.33
C ARG A 625 -0.05 16.01 21.69
N GLU A 626 -0.43 15.82 20.44
CA GLU A 626 -1.16 16.77 19.59
C GLU A 626 -2.64 16.88 20.00
N TYR A 627 -3.24 15.78 20.45
CA TYR A 627 -4.59 15.71 21.02
C TYR A 627 -4.63 16.39 22.41
N ASN A 628 -3.61 16.18 23.25
CA ASN A 628 -3.52 16.78 24.58
C ASN A 628 -2.99 18.23 24.62
N THR A 629 -3.59 19.14 23.84
CA THR A 629 -3.22 20.57 23.84
C THR A 629 -4.36 21.50 24.27
N GLU A 630 -4.05 22.72 24.74
CA GLU A 630 -5.07 23.73 25.08
C GLU A 630 -5.97 24.07 23.87
N ALA A 631 -5.44 23.96 22.65
CA ALA A 631 -6.18 24.19 21.41
C ALA A 631 -7.22 23.09 21.12
N CYS A 632 -6.87 21.84 21.39
CA CYS A 632 -7.74 20.66 21.32
C CYS A 632 -8.56 20.42 22.62
N GLY A 633 -8.58 21.40 23.53
CA GLY A 633 -9.33 21.32 24.79
C GLY A 633 -8.77 20.36 25.84
N PHE A 634 -7.51 19.94 25.71
CA PHE A 634 -6.90 18.80 26.40
C PHE A 634 -7.66 17.50 26.10
N ASP A 635 -7.63 17.13 24.83
CA ASP A 635 -8.30 15.95 24.29
C ASP A 635 -9.80 15.93 24.60
N GLY A 636 -10.52 16.97 24.16
CA GLY A 636 -11.95 17.17 24.46
C GLY A 636 -12.27 17.45 25.93
N GLY A 637 -11.28 17.31 26.83
CA GLY A 637 -11.38 17.38 28.28
C GLY A 637 -10.95 16.09 28.98
N ASP A 638 -10.73 14.98 28.27
CA ASP A 638 -10.46 13.68 28.88
C ASP A 638 -9.05 13.60 29.51
N CYS A 639 -8.09 14.36 28.99
CA CYS A 639 -6.78 14.53 29.63
C CYS A 639 -6.77 15.48 30.84
N THR A 640 -7.90 16.01 31.30
CA THR A 640 -7.92 16.98 32.42
C THR A 640 -7.34 16.40 33.72
N GLU A 641 -7.72 15.19 34.15
CA GLU A 641 -7.18 14.58 35.38
C GLU A 641 -5.69 14.23 35.24
N PHE A 642 -5.29 13.78 34.05
CA PHE A 642 -3.88 13.51 33.73
C PHE A 642 -3.03 14.78 33.87
N ASN A 643 -3.46 15.88 33.26
CA ASN A 643 -2.76 17.17 33.30
C ASN A 643 -2.77 17.82 34.69
N GLU A 644 -3.79 17.60 35.52
CA GLU A 644 -3.75 18.03 36.93
C GLU A 644 -2.65 17.29 37.74
N LYS A 645 -2.35 16.04 37.37
CA LYS A 645 -1.39 15.17 38.05
C LYS A 645 0.03 15.30 37.50
N TYR A 646 0.17 15.46 36.19
CA TYR A 646 1.44 15.51 35.44
C TYR A 646 1.48 16.69 34.44
N PRO A 647 1.43 17.95 34.91
CA PRO A 647 1.18 19.14 34.08
C PRO A 647 2.27 19.46 33.04
N ASP A 648 3.46 18.88 33.18
CA ASP A 648 4.60 19.07 32.27
C ASP A 648 4.93 17.77 31.47
N CYS A 649 4.13 16.70 31.62
CA CYS A 649 4.34 15.41 30.96
C CYS A 649 3.71 15.39 29.55
N ASN A 650 4.50 15.00 28.55
CA ASN A 650 4.06 14.95 27.16
C ASN A 650 4.47 13.62 26.51
N VAL A 651 3.51 12.70 26.44
CA VAL A 651 3.64 11.32 25.91
C VAL A 651 2.49 11.07 24.93
N ASP A 652 2.56 10.01 24.10
CA ASP A 652 1.45 9.62 23.19
C ASP A 652 0.28 8.96 23.91
N TYR A 653 0.58 8.14 24.92
CA TYR A 653 -0.39 7.24 25.54
C TYR A 653 -0.44 7.44 27.05
N ALA A 654 -1.24 8.40 27.52
CA ALA A 654 -1.30 8.75 28.94
C ALA A 654 -1.66 7.57 29.86
N PHE A 655 -2.41 6.58 29.35
CA PHE A 655 -2.76 5.36 30.08
C PHE A 655 -1.55 4.48 30.46
N ARG A 656 -0.39 4.67 29.83
CA ARG A 656 0.84 3.98 30.24
C ARG A 656 1.42 4.54 31.53
N ILE A 657 1.19 5.81 31.84
CA ILE A 657 1.77 6.46 33.03
C ILE A 657 1.23 5.85 34.33
N GLY A 658 2.08 5.08 35.01
CA GLY A 658 1.72 4.38 36.24
C GLY A 658 0.92 3.08 36.01
N ASN A 659 1.21 2.36 34.91
CA ASN A 659 0.52 1.13 34.54
C ASN A 659 1.00 -0.14 35.29
N GLY A 660 2.08 -0.04 36.05
CA GLY A 660 2.73 -1.15 36.77
C GLY A 660 3.95 -1.76 36.08
N ARG A 661 4.30 -1.28 34.88
CA ARG A 661 5.57 -1.51 34.17
C ARG A 661 6.37 -0.21 34.16
N CYS A 662 7.65 -0.27 33.83
CA CYS A 662 8.48 0.91 33.65
C CYS A 662 8.65 1.17 32.14
N ASP A 663 7.75 1.97 31.57
CA ASP A 663 7.86 2.50 30.20
C ASP A 663 8.97 3.57 30.12
N GLY A 664 9.85 3.42 29.13
CA GLY A 664 11.08 4.20 29.02
C GLY A 664 10.97 5.57 28.35
N LYS A 665 12.14 6.12 27.97
CA LYS A 665 12.31 7.42 27.30
C LYS A 665 11.42 8.54 27.87
N GLU A 666 10.42 8.96 27.12
CA GLU A 666 9.53 10.08 27.42
C GLU A 666 8.58 9.84 28.60
N TYR A 667 8.19 8.59 28.83
CA TYR A 667 7.40 8.16 29.98
C TYR A 667 8.26 8.22 31.26
N ASN A 668 9.52 7.81 31.17
CA ASN A 668 10.48 7.82 32.27
C ASN A 668 11.16 9.19 32.52
N THR A 669 10.38 10.27 32.65
CA THR A 669 10.90 11.63 32.93
C THR A 669 10.43 12.18 34.28
N GLU A 670 11.18 13.12 34.88
CA GLU A 670 10.76 13.80 36.14
C GLU A 670 9.39 14.48 35.98
N ALA A 671 9.10 15.01 34.78
CA ALA A 671 7.82 15.64 34.44
C ALA A 671 6.64 14.64 34.45
N CYS A 672 6.87 13.42 33.98
CA CYS A 672 5.93 12.29 34.04
C CYS A 672 5.99 11.51 35.37
N GLY A 673 6.76 12.00 36.35
CA GLY A 673 6.92 11.37 37.66
C GLY A 673 7.71 10.06 37.65
N PHE A 674 8.58 9.86 36.64
CA PHE A 674 9.28 8.61 36.33
C PHE A 674 8.29 7.46 36.09
N ASP A 675 7.56 7.59 34.98
CA ASP A 675 6.45 6.72 34.60
C ASP A 675 5.42 6.53 35.73
N GLY A 676 4.93 7.65 36.24
CA GLY A 676 3.98 7.68 37.36
C GLY A 676 4.52 7.17 38.70
N GLY A 677 5.77 6.71 38.75
CA GLY A 677 6.46 6.12 39.89
C GLY A 677 7.06 4.76 39.57
N ASP A 678 6.67 4.09 38.48
CA ASP A 678 7.03 2.69 38.22
C ASP A 678 8.50 2.52 37.84
N CYS A 679 9.12 3.54 37.23
CA CYS A 679 10.56 3.56 36.95
C CYS A 679 11.46 3.98 38.12
N THR A 680 10.92 4.16 39.34
CA THR A 680 11.73 4.66 40.47
C THR A 680 12.91 3.75 40.83
N GLU A 681 12.71 2.42 40.88
CA GLU A 681 13.79 1.48 41.22
C GLU A 681 14.85 1.40 40.10
N PHE A 682 14.41 1.46 38.84
CA PHE A 682 15.30 1.51 37.69
C PHE A 682 16.21 2.75 37.74
N ASN A 683 15.65 3.94 37.96
CA ASN A 683 16.40 5.18 38.04
C ASN A 683 17.31 5.29 39.28
N GLU A 684 16.98 4.62 40.39
CA GLU A 684 17.92 4.51 41.53
C GLU A 684 19.15 3.66 41.19
N LYS A 685 18.99 2.67 40.29
CA LYS A 685 20.05 1.74 39.88
C LYS A 685 20.88 2.26 38.69
N TYR A 686 20.23 2.90 37.71
CA TYR A 686 20.82 3.40 36.46
C TYR A 686 20.38 4.86 36.17
N PRO A 687 20.81 5.83 36.99
CA PRO A 687 20.27 7.21 36.97
C PRO A 687 20.55 8.02 35.71
N ASP A 688 21.52 7.59 34.88
CA ASP A 688 21.91 8.24 33.63
C ASP A 688 21.53 7.39 32.40
N CYS A 689 20.79 6.28 32.58
CA CYS A 689 20.39 5.36 31.50
C CYS A 689 19.04 5.76 30.91
N ASP A 690 19.01 6.06 29.62
CA ASP A 690 17.82 6.48 28.87
C ASP A 690 17.51 5.45 27.77
N VAL A 691 16.67 4.47 28.08
CA VAL A 691 16.28 3.39 27.15
C VAL A 691 14.77 3.33 26.97
N LEU A 692 14.31 2.66 25.92
CA LEU A 692 12.89 2.57 25.54
C LEU A 692 12.14 1.52 26.37
N SER A 693 12.81 0.41 26.66
CA SER A 693 12.31 -0.68 27.51
C SER A 693 13.27 -0.93 28.69
N PRO A 694 13.17 -0.18 29.79
CA PRO A 694 13.96 -0.41 31.01
C PRO A 694 13.91 -1.84 31.57
N GLU A 695 12.87 -2.60 31.27
CA GLU A 695 12.72 -4.02 31.64
C GLU A 695 13.71 -4.97 30.94
N ASP A 696 14.27 -4.58 29.78
CA ASP A 696 15.32 -5.33 29.07
C ASP A 696 16.70 -5.23 29.76
N ILE A 697 16.90 -4.26 30.67
CA ILE A 697 18.24 -3.98 31.25
C ILE A 697 18.61 -5.01 32.32
N GLY A 698 19.55 -5.88 31.98
CA GLY A 698 19.97 -6.98 32.86
C GLY A 698 19.02 -8.18 32.82
N ASP A 699 18.37 -8.43 31.68
CA ASP A 699 17.45 -9.55 31.45
C ASP A 699 18.16 -10.90 31.18
N GLY A 700 19.49 -10.89 31.05
CA GLY A 700 20.35 -12.02 30.71
C GLY A 700 20.88 -12.01 29.28
N TYR A 701 20.46 -11.06 28.42
CA TYR A 701 20.78 -11.04 26.99
C TYR A 701 21.37 -9.70 26.54
N CYS A 702 22.70 -9.64 26.37
CA CYS A 702 23.40 -8.44 25.90
C CYS A 702 22.72 -7.74 24.69
N LYS A 703 22.02 -6.63 24.97
CA LYS A 703 21.41 -5.72 24.00
C LYS A 703 22.49 -4.78 23.45
N ASN A 704 23.26 -5.25 22.47
CA ASN A 704 24.32 -4.46 21.83
C ASN A 704 23.81 -3.48 20.74
N TRP A 705 22.52 -3.15 20.79
CA TRP A 705 21.86 -2.17 19.93
C TRP A 705 21.42 -0.92 20.71
N GLY A 706 21.33 0.21 20.02
CA GLY A 706 20.83 1.46 20.58
C GLY A 706 21.60 1.97 21.80
N GLU A 707 20.89 2.28 22.89
CA GLU A 707 21.44 2.98 24.06
C GLU A 707 21.65 2.05 25.28
N TYR A 708 21.32 0.77 25.16
CA TYR A 708 21.35 -0.24 26.22
C TYR A 708 22.78 -0.65 26.61
N ASN A 709 23.65 -0.93 25.64
CA ASN A 709 25.06 -1.26 25.89
C ASN A 709 25.94 -0.01 26.13
N THR A 710 25.62 0.77 27.17
CA THR A 710 26.38 1.97 27.56
C THR A 710 26.85 1.91 29.02
N GLU A 711 27.93 2.62 29.36
CA GLU A 711 28.42 2.70 30.76
C GLU A 711 27.34 3.24 31.71
N ALA A 712 26.46 4.13 31.23
CA ALA A 712 25.34 4.69 31.98
C ALA A 712 24.27 3.65 32.34
N CYS A 713 23.99 2.72 31.41
CA CYS A 713 23.13 1.56 31.60
C CYS A 713 23.87 0.34 32.21
N GLY A 714 25.13 0.50 32.63
CA GLY A 714 25.94 -0.56 33.22
C GLY A 714 26.41 -1.64 32.23
N PHE A 715 26.44 -1.32 30.93
CA PHE A 715 26.59 -2.26 29.81
C PHE A 715 25.49 -3.31 29.84
N ASP A 716 24.27 -2.85 29.57
CA ASP A 716 23.05 -3.65 29.63
C ASP A 716 22.89 -4.39 30.97
N GLY A 717 22.90 -3.61 32.06
CA GLY A 717 22.79 -4.10 33.42
C GLY A 717 23.96 -4.94 33.94
N GLY A 718 24.90 -5.31 33.07
CA GLY A 718 26.03 -6.19 33.30
C GLY A 718 26.21 -7.25 32.19
N ASP A 719 25.20 -7.47 31.36
CA ASP A 719 25.13 -8.62 30.45
C ASP A 719 26.06 -8.44 29.23
N CYS A 720 26.32 -7.20 28.81
CA CYS A 720 27.29 -6.90 27.76
C CYS A 720 28.75 -6.80 28.24
N VAL A 721 29.06 -6.98 29.53
CA VAL A 721 30.43 -6.79 30.03
C VAL A 721 31.43 -7.79 29.43
N GLU A 722 31.10 -9.09 29.40
CA GLU A 722 31.99 -10.11 28.79
C GLU A 722 32.11 -9.93 27.28
N PHE A 723 31.00 -9.57 26.61
CA PHE A 723 31.00 -9.25 25.19
C PHE A 723 31.94 -8.09 24.86
N ASN A 724 31.83 -6.97 25.58
CA ASN A 724 32.67 -5.78 25.40
C ASN A 724 34.15 -6.03 25.74
N GLU A 725 34.46 -6.91 26.70
CA GLU A 725 35.86 -7.30 26.98
C GLU A 725 36.46 -8.16 25.85
N LYS A 726 35.64 -8.97 25.17
CA LYS A 726 36.07 -9.91 24.12
C LYS A 726 36.09 -9.28 22.72
N TYR A 727 35.13 -8.39 22.42
CA TYR A 727 34.89 -7.77 21.11
C TYR A 727 34.67 -6.24 21.23
N PRO A 728 35.64 -5.48 21.76
CA PRO A 728 35.47 -4.06 22.13
C PRO A 728 35.16 -3.10 20.98
N ASP A 729 35.37 -3.53 19.72
CA ASP A 729 35.12 -2.76 18.50
C ASP A 729 33.93 -3.32 17.68
N CYS A 730 33.20 -4.32 18.20
CA CYS A 730 32.10 -5.00 17.51
C CYS A 730 30.74 -4.34 17.79
N ASN A 731 30.12 -3.78 16.75
CA ASN A 731 28.83 -3.09 16.84
C ASN A 731 27.79 -3.83 15.99
N VAL A 732 27.11 -4.79 16.61
CA VAL A 732 26.07 -5.65 16.03
C VAL A 732 24.89 -5.75 16.98
N ASP A 733 23.66 -5.70 16.48
CA ASP A 733 22.50 -5.49 17.35
C ASP A 733 22.23 -6.67 18.30
N TYR A 734 22.45 -7.90 17.81
CA TYR A 734 22.24 -9.15 18.54
C TYR A 734 23.56 -9.80 18.94
N ALA A 735 24.22 -9.29 19.98
CA ALA A 735 25.51 -9.80 20.47
C ALA A 735 25.51 -11.29 20.84
N PHE A 736 24.36 -11.87 21.22
CA PHE A 736 24.21 -13.30 21.49
C PHE A 736 24.46 -14.19 20.26
N ARG A 737 24.50 -13.62 19.05
CA ARG A 737 24.86 -14.34 17.83
C ARG A 737 26.37 -14.57 17.70
N ILE A 738 27.18 -13.65 18.23
CA ILE A 738 28.64 -13.74 18.15
C ILE A 738 29.17 -14.95 18.92
N GLY A 739 29.60 -16.00 18.20
CA GLY A 739 30.06 -17.25 18.81
C GLY A 739 28.94 -18.23 19.15
N ASN A 740 27.79 -18.18 18.46
CA ASN A 740 26.63 -19.06 18.66
C ASN A 740 26.76 -20.45 17.97
N GLY A 741 27.80 -20.66 17.16
CA GLY A 741 28.05 -21.87 16.37
C GLY A 741 27.44 -21.86 14.95
N GLN A 742 26.97 -20.71 14.47
CA GLN A 742 26.54 -20.44 13.10
C GLN A 742 27.38 -19.30 12.54
N CYS A 743 27.59 -19.27 11.23
CA CYS A 743 28.16 -18.08 10.58
C CYS A 743 26.99 -17.16 10.18
N ASP A 744 26.66 -16.22 11.05
CA ASP A 744 25.69 -15.15 10.83
C ASP A 744 26.24 -14.09 9.82
N GLY A 745 25.35 -13.21 9.35
CA GLY A 745 25.56 -12.35 8.17
C GLY A 745 26.72 -11.35 8.24
N GLU A 746 26.92 -10.60 7.14
CA GLU A 746 28.11 -9.74 6.92
C GLU A 746 28.45 -8.74 8.05
N GLU A 747 27.47 -8.32 8.86
CA GLU A 747 27.68 -7.45 10.02
C GLU A 747 28.35 -8.16 11.21
N TYR A 748 28.08 -9.45 11.42
CA TYR A 748 28.69 -10.31 12.44
C TYR A 748 30.05 -10.84 11.97
N ASN A 749 30.19 -11.12 10.68
CA ASN A 749 31.40 -11.66 10.06
C ASN A 749 32.49 -10.59 9.79
N THR A 750 32.90 -9.85 10.82
CA THR A 750 33.94 -8.81 10.72
C THR A 750 35.15 -9.09 11.63
N GLU A 751 36.33 -8.57 11.27
CA GLU A 751 37.55 -8.69 12.11
C GLU A 751 37.34 -8.10 13.52
N ALA A 752 36.50 -7.07 13.65
CA ALA A 752 36.16 -6.45 14.93
C ALA A 752 35.31 -7.35 15.85
N CYS A 753 34.41 -8.14 15.24
CA CYS A 753 33.61 -9.17 15.88
C CYS A 753 34.30 -10.54 15.93
N GLY A 754 35.58 -10.62 15.51
CA GLY A 754 36.37 -11.84 15.53
C GLY A 754 35.99 -12.88 14.47
N PHE A 755 35.38 -12.45 13.35
CA PHE A 755 34.73 -13.30 12.33
C PHE A 755 33.64 -14.16 12.98
N ASP A 756 32.59 -13.46 13.42
CA ASP A 756 31.47 -14.05 14.17
C ASP A 756 31.92 -14.88 15.38
N GLY A 757 32.81 -14.29 16.18
CA GLY A 757 33.40 -14.93 17.36
C GLY A 757 34.32 -16.13 17.08
N GLY A 758 34.53 -16.47 15.81
CA GLY A 758 35.27 -17.64 15.33
C GLY A 758 34.42 -18.65 14.56
N ASP A 759 33.13 -18.39 14.36
CA ASP A 759 32.20 -19.28 13.65
C ASP A 759 32.27 -19.11 12.12
N CYS A 760 32.74 -17.95 11.65
CA CYS A 760 33.09 -17.69 10.25
C CYS A 760 34.62 -17.76 10.01
N SER A 761 35.06 -18.13 8.79
CA SER A 761 36.48 -18.44 8.47
C SER A 761 37.06 -17.71 7.27
#